data_AF-A0A017SKR0-F1
#
_entry.id   AF-A0A017SKR0-F1
#
_cell.length_a   1.000
_cell.length_b   1.000
_cell.length_c   1.000
_cell.angle_alpha   90.00
_cell.angle_beta   90.00
_cell.angle_gamma   90.00
#
_symmetry.space_group_name_H-M   'P 1'
#
loop_
_entity.id
_entity.type
_entity.pdbx_description
1 polymer ?
#
loop_
_entity_poly.entity_id
_entity_poly.type
_entity_poly.pdbx_seq_one_letter_code
_entity_poly.pdbx_strand_id
1 'polypeptide(L)'
;MVPENVRRLCASDRTVTSELARDPTQHPLRIFHRLFGGQKCRKTNSPAREKSDHDAQNSLQRAYACGRWGSARPSTLFLKIYHDALCTLEKNPMAGVVSPPLMGSHGVAPLTIVAPLPDICRHMANCIVRAETEVFLATNFWIHSDASTLITNSFRELSRRARKRGTKVVVKMLYDRGDPRQIFQNHLLVNEKRYAGGQVKLPSPEEIPNVDLQVVNYHRPIFGTFHAKFMIVDRRIALLQSNNIQDNDNLEMMVRVEGPIVDSLYDSALVSWGRLLGEPLPLLTSPASSTPAWEWSASEPESSSDGSGAEASPPQLTADHPHYDVDMQQETQRVNGSLEPLPGMSQTEAVTRHLNTTLQPRTTGDAPNSDQDLRMKPYVLSPPHEPFPMALVNREPWGSPNHSSIYTPQNSAFLSAIKHAKHSIFIQTPNMNAEPILEPLLDAVRRGVIVNCYLCLGYNDAGQLLPLQNGTNEMISSRLYKSLHTDEERSRLRIFDYIGKDQTKPIHNCFKRRSCHIKLMIIDESVAIQGNGNLDTQSFYHSQEINILYDSPTVCRSWLDTINRNQNTALYGAVSSEDGCWHDPETGKLPKGSIGINPGRFSWAKGIVGAVQRVRASKDTTTMTHYDQPIIDVTNYIYNQPLDPSSPTTKSALSAARTALLDTLGCAIQTISSSAEARELVGPIVDGTVVPDGFRLPGTRYRLDPVKGAFDMGVLIRYLDYNDALWGREWGHPSDNIAAILSVSDWLSRTTKTSKHTGPPLTLQTLLIAITKAYEIQGIHQLHNAFNAHGIDHVILVKLASAAVCSWLLGLSETQAMATISHVWMDGHPSRVYRSGSNTIPRKGWAAGDACMRAVHLALLVRAGQVGAGGALSAVPYGFLERTFGNQGFVMEGFRDWVVQNVLFKVMPVEGHGIAAVEAALAQRLRIRERGLSVEGDVVRVEVRATAAADLIINKKGVLRNAADRDHCIQFVIAVALLKGAAPEVADYADGSYWATSAVVDSLRGRIEVRADEGLTRDYLNLEKRSIGASLTVYLRNGSVLNEVLVEYPIGHVKNPATGDAVREKFGRNMRGLFSDEEIEGILEAVKMDDLGISDFVDLFARDALEARL
;
A
#
# COMPACT_ATOMS: atom_id res chain seq x y z
N MET A 1 -33.63 6.48 35.36
CA MET A 1 -34.54 5.34 35.60
C MET A 1 -34.51 4.54 34.34
N VAL A 2 -34.12 3.27 34.44
CA VAL A 2 -34.08 2.36 33.29
C VAL A 2 -35.48 2.31 32.65
N PRO A 3 -35.59 2.58 31.35
CA PRO A 3 -36.86 2.54 30.63
C PRO A 3 -37.54 1.16 30.71
N GLU A 4 -38.86 1.15 30.78
CA GLU A 4 -39.63 -0.09 31.02
C GLU A 4 -39.53 -1.10 29.85
N ASN A 5 -39.36 -0.61 28.63
CA ASN A 5 -39.06 -1.46 27.48
C ASN A 5 -37.70 -2.14 27.62
N VAL A 6 -36.66 -1.42 28.05
CA VAL A 6 -35.32 -1.99 28.31
C VAL A 6 -35.38 -3.03 29.42
N ARG A 7 -36.11 -2.73 30.51
CA ARG A 7 -36.31 -3.70 31.61
C ARG A 7 -36.96 -5.00 31.12
N ARG A 8 -37.97 -4.91 30.26
CA ARG A 8 -38.60 -6.08 29.63
C ARG A 8 -37.64 -6.85 28.72
N LEU A 9 -36.78 -6.16 27.99
CA LEU A 9 -35.74 -6.80 27.18
C LEU A 9 -34.75 -7.57 28.06
N CYS A 10 -34.29 -7.01 29.17
CA CYS A 10 -33.37 -7.68 30.10
C CYS A 10 -34.02 -8.87 30.83
N ALA A 11 -35.33 -8.80 31.11
CA ALA A 11 -36.08 -9.88 31.75
C ALA A 11 -36.45 -11.04 30.81
N SER A 12 -36.17 -10.92 29.51
CA SER A 12 -36.44 -11.97 28.51
C SER A 12 -35.58 -13.22 28.74
N ASP A 13 -36.16 -14.39 28.51
CA ASP A 13 -35.46 -15.67 28.44
C ASP A 13 -34.83 -15.92 27.05
N ARG A 14 -35.28 -15.18 26.04
CA ARG A 14 -34.79 -15.30 24.65
C ARG A 14 -33.53 -14.47 24.42
N THR A 15 -32.47 -15.16 24.02
CA THR A 15 -31.17 -14.64 23.55
C THR A 15 -30.81 -15.27 22.21
N VAL A 16 -29.83 -14.71 21.49
CA VAL A 16 -29.31 -15.30 20.24
C VAL A 16 -28.83 -16.73 20.48
N THR A 17 -28.08 -16.92 21.56
CA THR A 17 -27.58 -18.25 21.97
C THR A 17 -28.73 -19.22 22.26
N SER A 18 -29.78 -18.81 22.98
CA SER A 18 -30.93 -19.68 23.30
C SER A 18 -31.73 -20.11 22.06
N GLU A 19 -31.79 -19.26 21.04
CA GLU A 19 -32.52 -19.54 19.80
C GLU A 19 -31.70 -20.47 18.89
N LEU A 20 -30.37 -20.29 18.86
CA LEU A 20 -29.46 -21.21 18.15
C LEU A 20 -29.35 -22.57 18.86
N ALA A 21 -29.48 -22.62 20.19
CA ALA A 21 -29.57 -23.86 20.93
C ALA A 21 -30.84 -24.68 20.56
N ARG A 22 -31.93 -24.00 20.18
CA ARG A 22 -33.17 -24.64 19.69
C ARG A 22 -33.05 -25.09 18.23
N ASP A 23 -32.47 -24.24 17.39
CA ASP A 23 -32.23 -24.56 15.98
C ASP A 23 -30.91 -23.90 15.52
N PRO A 24 -29.82 -24.69 15.42
CA PRO A 24 -28.49 -24.20 15.08
C PRO A 24 -28.34 -23.84 13.59
N THR A 25 -29.32 -24.16 12.75
CA THR A 25 -29.30 -23.85 11.32
C THR A 25 -29.70 -22.40 11.03
N GLN A 26 -30.14 -21.66 12.04
CA GLN A 26 -30.50 -20.26 11.91
C GLN A 26 -29.28 -19.34 11.79
N HIS A 27 -29.52 -18.14 11.24
CA HIS A 27 -28.48 -17.11 11.10
C HIS A 27 -28.44 -16.21 12.36
N PRO A 28 -27.33 -16.20 13.14
CA PRO A 28 -27.23 -15.49 14.42
C PRO A 28 -27.61 -14.01 14.34
N LEU A 29 -27.07 -13.27 13.37
CA LEU A 29 -27.38 -11.85 13.21
C LEU A 29 -28.85 -11.59 12.81
N ARG A 30 -29.48 -12.49 12.04
CA ARG A 30 -30.90 -12.37 11.72
C ARG A 30 -31.78 -12.64 12.94
N ILE A 31 -31.37 -13.58 13.80
CA ILE A 31 -32.01 -13.80 15.09
C ILE A 31 -31.89 -12.53 15.93
N PHE A 32 -30.69 -11.94 16.03
CA PHE A 32 -30.46 -10.70 16.78
C PHE A 32 -31.38 -9.56 16.30
N HIS A 33 -31.45 -9.34 14.99
CA HIS A 33 -32.39 -8.37 14.41
C HIS A 33 -33.87 -8.73 14.62
N ARG A 34 -34.25 -10.01 14.54
CA ARG A 34 -35.63 -10.47 14.79
C ARG A 34 -36.05 -10.23 16.24
N LEU A 35 -35.17 -10.50 17.19
CA LEU A 35 -35.43 -10.31 18.61
C LEU A 35 -35.46 -8.81 18.99
N PHE A 36 -34.58 -7.99 18.39
CA PHE A 36 -34.28 -6.66 18.92
C PHE A 36 -34.34 -5.49 17.92
N GLY A 37 -34.46 -5.74 16.61
CA GLY A 37 -34.38 -4.71 15.55
C GLY A 37 -35.69 -3.99 15.20
N GLY A 38 -36.84 -4.50 15.64
CA GLY A 38 -38.18 -3.99 15.25
C GLY A 38 -38.81 -2.93 16.16
N GLN A 39 -38.21 -2.60 17.30
CA GLN A 39 -38.81 -1.65 18.26
C GLN A 39 -38.53 -0.20 17.84
N LYS A 40 -39.36 0.39 16.97
CA LYS A 40 -39.38 1.84 16.73
C LYS A 40 -39.79 2.56 18.02
N CYS A 41 -38.89 3.38 18.57
CA CYS A 41 -39.17 4.19 19.75
C CYS A 41 -40.22 5.27 19.43
N ARG A 42 -41.36 5.26 20.14
CA ARG A 42 -42.26 6.42 20.22
C ARG A 42 -41.52 7.55 20.93
N LYS A 43 -41.47 8.74 20.34
CA LYS A 43 -40.90 9.94 20.98
C LYS A 43 -41.71 10.26 22.25
N THR A 44 -41.14 10.03 23.42
CA THR A 44 -41.61 10.65 24.66
C THR A 44 -40.68 11.82 25.00
N ASN A 45 -41.09 13.02 24.62
CA ASN A 45 -40.50 14.25 25.14
C ASN A 45 -41.04 14.46 26.56
N SER A 46 -40.18 14.35 27.56
CA SER A 46 -40.47 14.84 28.91
C SER A 46 -39.25 15.58 29.43
N PRO A 47 -39.38 16.84 29.89
CA PRO A 47 -38.25 17.62 30.39
C PRO A 47 -37.71 17.00 31.69
N ALA A 48 -36.40 17.10 31.90
CA ALA A 48 -35.74 16.67 33.12
C ALA A 48 -36.24 17.49 34.32
N ARG A 49 -37.08 16.90 35.18
CA ARG A 49 -37.29 17.39 36.55
C ARG A 49 -36.12 16.93 37.43
N GLU A 50 -35.67 17.79 38.33
CA GLU A 50 -34.77 17.42 39.43
C GLU A 50 -35.38 16.24 40.19
N LYS A 51 -34.61 15.15 40.28
CA LYS A 51 -35.06 13.89 40.89
C LYS A 51 -34.76 13.90 42.37
N SER A 52 -35.76 13.56 43.18
CA SER A 52 -35.59 13.29 44.61
C SER A 52 -34.67 12.08 44.84
N ASP A 53 -34.04 11.97 46.01
CA ASP A 53 -33.22 10.79 46.38
C ASP A 53 -34.00 9.46 46.29
N HIS A 54 -35.32 9.50 46.54
CA HIS A 54 -36.21 8.37 46.39
C HIS A 54 -36.32 7.88 44.93
N ASP A 55 -36.34 8.80 43.96
CA ASP A 55 -36.38 8.48 42.52
C ASP A 55 -35.05 7.91 42.01
N ALA A 56 -33.92 8.35 42.60
CA ALA A 56 -32.58 7.83 42.30
C ALA A 56 -32.41 6.39 42.80
N GLN A 57 -32.89 6.09 44.01
CA GLN A 57 -32.82 4.73 44.57
C GLN A 57 -33.70 3.74 43.79
N ASN A 58 -34.92 4.14 43.42
CA ASN A 58 -35.81 3.35 42.55
C ASN A 58 -35.17 3.09 41.16
N SER A 59 -34.44 4.08 40.64
CA SER A 59 -33.70 3.96 39.38
C SER A 59 -32.60 2.89 39.40
N LEU A 60 -31.82 2.81 40.49
CA LEU A 60 -30.75 1.82 40.65
C LEU A 60 -31.30 0.42 40.93
N GLN A 61 -32.41 0.31 41.67
CA GLN A 61 -33.07 -0.97 41.89
C GLN A 61 -33.56 -1.60 40.58
N ARG A 62 -34.05 -0.78 39.64
CA ARG A 62 -34.39 -1.26 38.29
C ARG A 62 -33.19 -1.74 37.49
N ALA A 63 -32.05 -1.04 37.57
CA ALA A 63 -30.82 -1.48 36.93
C ALA A 63 -30.31 -2.79 37.54
N TYR A 64 -30.37 -2.93 38.87
CA TYR A 64 -30.05 -4.17 39.56
C TYR A 64 -30.91 -5.34 39.06
N ALA A 65 -32.22 -5.14 38.86
CA ALA A 65 -33.12 -6.17 38.35
C ALA A 65 -32.87 -6.58 36.88
N CYS A 66 -32.05 -5.84 36.13
CA CYS A 66 -31.73 -6.14 34.74
C CYS A 66 -30.53 -7.10 34.56
N GLY A 67 -29.74 -7.36 35.61
CA GLY A 67 -28.59 -8.26 35.54
C GLY A 67 -28.78 -9.55 36.30
N ARG A 68 -27.96 -10.55 35.97
CA ARG A 68 -27.95 -11.88 36.60
C ARG A 68 -26.72 -12.03 37.49
N TRP A 69 -26.83 -11.58 38.74
CA TRP A 69 -25.67 -11.45 39.63
C TRP A 69 -25.31 -12.71 40.44
N GLY A 70 -26.13 -13.76 40.38
CA GLY A 70 -25.92 -14.96 41.20
C GLY A 70 -25.95 -14.64 42.69
N SER A 71 -24.95 -15.12 43.43
CA SER A 71 -24.72 -14.76 44.84
C SER A 71 -24.08 -13.38 45.01
N ALA A 72 -23.55 -12.77 43.95
CA ALA A 72 -22.84 -11.52 44.00
C ALA A 72 -23.79 -10.32 44.09
N ARG A 73 -23.35 -9.24 44.73
CA ARG A 73 -24.12 -7.99 44.84
C ARG A 73 -23.33 -6.81 44.27
N PRO A 74 -23.83 -6.16 43.20
CA PRO A 74 -23.22 -4.97 42.64
C PRO A 74 -23.13 -3.80 43.62
N SER A 75 -22.00 -3.12 43.60
CA SER A 75 -21.76 -1.86 44.29
C SER A 75 -22.60 -0.74 43.69
N THR A 76 -22.82 0.32 44.47
CA THR A 76 -23.56 1.49 44.01
C THR A 76 -22.86 2.17 42.82
N LEU A 77 -21.52 2.20 42.81
CA LEU A 77 -20.75 2.79 41.70
C LEU A 77 -20.96 1.97 40.42
N PHE A 78 -20.80 0.66 40.50
CA PHE A 78 -21.06 -0.24 39.37
C PHE A 78 -22.49 -0.08 38.85
N LEU A 79 -23.50 -0.07 39.73
CA LEU A 79 -24.91 0.04 39.31
C LEU A 79 -25.22 1.36 38.61
N LYS A 80 -24.57 2.47 38.99
CA LYS A 80 -24.72 3.75 38.28
C LYS A 80 -24.18 3.66 36.86
N ILE A 81 -22.99 3.07 36.69
CA ILE A 81 -22.36 2.88 35.38
C ILE A 81 -23.18 1.92 34.52
N TYR A 82 -23.60 0.79 35.08
CA TYR A 82 -24.44 -0.19 34.40
C TYR A 82 -25.81 0.37 34.04
N HIS A 83 -26.43 1.17 34.92
CA HIS A 83 -27.67 1.88 34.63
C HIS A 83 -27.55 2.76 33.39
N ASP A 84 -26.51 3.58 33.30
CA ASP A 84 -26.34 4.52 32.18
C ASP A 84 -26.04 3.77 30.88
N ALA A 85 -25.27 2.68 30.94
CA ALA A 85 -25.07 1.78 29.81
C ALA A 85 -26.39 1.14 29.33
N LEU A 86 -27.24 0.64 30.24
CA LEU A 86 -28.56 0.07 29.92
C LEU A 86 -29.50 1.08 29.27
N CYS A 87 -29.49 2.33 29.73
CA CYS A 87 -30.38 3.36 29.16
C CYS A 87 -30.13 3.56 27.66
N THR A 88 -28.94 3.25 27.16
CA THR A 88 -28.64 3.36 25.72
C THR A 88 -29.47 2.43 24.84
N LEU A 89 -29.88 1.29 25.40
CA LEU A 89 -30.67 0.28 24.70
C LEU A 89 -32.08 0.75 24.38
N GLU A 90 -32.55 1.85 24.97
CA GLU A 90 -33.84 2.44 24.62
C GLU A 90 -33.87 2.95 23.18
N LYS A 91 -32.76 3.55 22.71
CA LYS A 91 -32.65 4.04 21.32
C LYS A 91 -32.29 2.91 20.36
N ASN A 92 -31.36 2.04 20.75
CA ASN A 92 -30.96 0.90 19.95
C ASN A 92 -30.66 -0.30 20.87
N PRO A 93 -31.61 -1.25 21.01
CA PRO A 93 -31.44 -2.47 21.79
C PRO A 93 -30.24 -3.34 21.37
N MET A 94 -29.73 -3.17 20.15
CA MET A 94 -28.64 -3.95 19.60
C MET A 94 -27.26 -3.30 19.78
N ALA A 95 -27.19 -2.06 20.28
CA ALA A 95 -25.95 -1.27 20.31
C ALA A 95 -24.82 -1.91 21.15
N GLY A 96 -25.18 -2.79 22.09
CA GLY A 96 -24.22 -3.55 22.90
C GLY A 96 -23.69 -4.84 22.26
N VAL A 97 -24.12 -5.20 21.04
CA VAL A 97 -23.65 -6.43 20.35
C VAL A 97 -23.73 -7.68 21.24
N VAL A 98 -24.74 -7.73 22.11
CA VAL A 98 -25.03 -8.80 23.05
C VAL A 98 -26.53 -8.79 23.31
N SER A 99 -27.15 -9.94 23.51
CA SER A 99 -28.56 -10.00 23.93
C SER A 99 -28.73 -9.26 25.27
N PRO A 100 -29.68 -8.31 25.41
CA PRO A 100 -29.85 -7.54 26.65
C PRO A 100 -29.96 -8.36 27.96
N PRO A 101 -30.57 -9.57 27.99
CA PRO A 101 -30.56 -10.44 29.19
C PRO A 101 -29.18 -10.92 29.66
N LEU A 102 -28.17 -10.87 28.79
CA LEU A 102 -26.80 -11.29 29.05
C LEU A 102 -25.85 -10.12 29.25
N MET A 103 -26.36 -8.87 29.25
CA MET A 103 -25.48 -7.70 29.41
C MET A 103 -24.90 -7.60 30.83
N GLY A 104 -25.66 -7.97 31.87
CA GLY A 104 -25.21 -7.99 33.26
C GLY A 104 -25.13 -9.42 33.80
N SER A 105 -23.95 -9.83 34.28
CA SER A 105 -23.66 -11.19 34.74
C SER A 105 -22.67 -11.17 35.92
N HIS A 106 -22.06 -12.31 36.23
CA HIS A 106 -21.03 -12.46 37.26
C HIS A 106 -20.02 -13.53 36.85
N GLY A 107 -18.85 -13.51 37.46
CA GLY A 107 -17.78 -14.46 37.17
C GLY A 107 -16.55 -14.22 38.02
N VAL A 108 -15.46 -14.91 37.69
CA VAL A 108 -14.15 -14.78 38.34
C VAL A 108 -13.07 -14.36 37.34
N ALA A 109 -11.95 -13.82 37.83
CA ALA A 109 -10.81 -13.37 37.01
C ALA A 109 -9.49 -13.96 37.54
N PRO A 110 -9.24 -15.27 37.31
CA PRO A 110 -8.15 -16.01 37.98
C PRO A 110 -6.75 -15.67 37.46
N LEU A 111 -6.61 -15.12 36.25
CA LEU A 111 -5.31 -14.81 35.66
C LEU A 111 -5.34 -13.46 34.94
N THR A 112 -4.34 -12.65 35.22
CA THR A 112 -4.01 -11.42 34.49
C THR A 112 -2.61 -11.54 33.91
N ILE A 113 -2.47 -11.19 32.63
CA ILE A 113 -1.18 -11.13 31.96
C ILE A 113 -0.94 -9.68 31.54
N VAL A 114 0.20 -9.11 31.91
CA VAL A 114 0.70 -7.81 31.41
C VAL A 114 2.11 -8.02 30.88
N ALA A 115 2.23 -8.25 29.58
CA ALA A 115 3.43 -8.79 28.97
C ALA A 115 3.53 -8.45 27.47
N PRO A 116 4.68 -8.66 26.83
CA PRO A 116 4.79 -8.69 25.38
C PRO A 116 3.85 -9.72 24.74
N LEU A 117 3.49 -9.51 23.47
CA LEU A 117 2.55 -10.39 22.77
C LEU A 117 2.89 -11.89 22.83
N PRO A 118 4.15 -12.35 22.66
CA PRO A 118 4.46 -13.77 22.68
C PRO A 118 3.94 -14.49 23.93
N ASP A 119 3.97 -13.85 25.09
CA ASP A 119 3.47 -14.40 26.35
C ASP A 119 1.95 -14.60 26.34
N ILE A 120 1.21 -13.60 25.86
CA ILE A 120 -0.24 -13.74 25.64
C ILE A 120 -0.52 -14.90 24.68
N CYS A 121 0.20 -14.99 23.56
CA CYS A 121 0.03 -16.07 22.60
C CYS A 121 0.39 -17.45 23.17
N ARG A 122 1.36 -17.55 24.10
CA ARG A 122 1.67 -18.80 24.83
C ARG A 122 0.49 -19.25 25.66
N HIS A 123 -0.14 -18.33 26.41
CA HIS A 123 -1.34 -18.68 27.18
C HIS A 123 -2.51 -19.11 26.29
N MET A 124 -2.73 -18.39 25.19
CA MET A 124 -3.74 -18.77 24.21
C MET A 124 -3.46 -20.16 23.64
N ALA A 125 -2.21 -20.46 23.28
CA ALA A 125 -1.80 -21.76 22.76
C ALA A 125 -2.02 -22.89 23.79
N ASN A 126 -1.66 -22.67 25.06
CA ASN A 126 -1.94 -23.62 26.14
C ASN A 126 -3.44 -23.87 26.31
N CYS A 127 -4.27 -22.84 26.23
CA CYS A 127 -5.74 -22.98 26.29
C CYS A 127 -6.30 -23.73 25.06
N ILE A 128 -5.83 -23.44 23.85
CA ILE A 128 -6.26 -24.11 22.62
C ILE A 128 -5.94 -25.60 22.67
N VAL A 129 -4.72 -25.96 23.06
CA VAL A 129 -4.27 -27.36 23.14
C VAL A 129 -5.03 -28.17 24.19
N ARG A 130 -5.54 -27.48 25.21
CA ARG A 130 -6.39 -28.05 26.27
C ARG A 130 -7.86 -28.18 25.88
N ALA A 131 -8.29 -27.55 24.79
CA ALA A 131 -9.69 -27.59 24.35
C ALA A 131 -10.18 -29.02 24.05
N GLU A 132 -11.41 -29.29 24.47
CA GLU A 132 -12.06 -30.60 24.35
C GLU A 132 -13.08 -30.64 23.22
N THR A 133 -13.79 -29.52 22.99
CA THR A 133 -15.00 -29.46 22.16
C THR A 133 -15.01 -28.30 21.18
N GLU A 134 -14.67 -27.07 21.61
CA GLU A 134 -14.76 -25.89 20.77
C GLU A 134 -13.82 -24.75 21.15
N VAL A 135 -13.40 -23.99 20.13
CA VAL A 135 -12.67 -22.72 20.30
C VAL A 135 -13.30 -21.66 19.41
N PHE A 136 -13.60 -20.49 19.95
CA PHE A 136 -13.93 -19.29 19.18
C PHE A 136 -12.82 -18.26 19.37
N LEU A 137 -12.09 -17.92 18.31
CA LEU A 137 -11.01 -16.95 18.35
C LEU A 137 -11.35 -15.72 17.51
N ALA A 138 -11.40 -14.56 18.15
CA ALA A 138 -11.58 -13.27 17.50
C ALA A 138 -10.35 -12.39 17.69
N THR A 139 -9.88 -11.78 16.62
CA THR A 139 -8.86 -10.72 16.64
C THR A 139 -9.22 -9.64 15.62
N ASN A 140 -8.81 -8.40 15.82
CA ASN A 140 -8.99 -7.40 14.75
C ASN A 140 -8.03 -7.67 13.61
N PHE A 141 -6.76 -7.91 13.90
CA PHE A 141 -5.76 -8.17 12.86
C PHE A 141 -5.04 -9.50 13.09
N TRP A 142 -4.77 -10.20 11.99
CA TRP A 142 -4.00 -11.43 11.95
C TRP A 142 -3.00 -11.39 10.80
N ILE A 143 -1.75 -11.68 11.09
CA ILE A 143 -0.70 -11.90 10.09
C ILE A 143 0.24 -13.02 10.54
N HIS A 144 0.76 -13.77 9.58
CA HIS A 144 1.76 -14.79 9.82
C HIS A 144 3.05 -14.16 10.38
N SER A 145 3.45 -14.65 11.54
CA SER A 145 4.49 -14.15 12.43
C SER A 145 4.84 -15.22 13.48
N ASP A 146 5.87 -15.01 14.31
CA ASP A 146 6.21 -15.95 15.38
C ASP A 146 5.06 -16.08 16.39
N ALA A 147 4.46 -14.95 16.78
CA ALA A 147 3.29 -14.94 17.65
C ALA A 147 2.09 -15.70 17.07
N SER A 148 1.81 -15.56 15.78
CA SER A 148 0.75 -16.34 15.12
C SER A 148 1.11 -17.83 15.01
N THR A 149 2.40 -18.15 14.90
CA THR A 149 2.90 -19.51 14.74
C THR A 149 2.67 -20.32 16.01
N LEU A 150 2.82 -19.71 17.19
CA LEU A 150 2.40 -20.30 18.48
C LEU A 150 0.94 -20.79 18.44
N ILE A 151 0.03 -19.97 17.91
CA ILE A 151 -1.39 -20.32 17.78
C ILE A 151 -1.60 -21.40 16.73
N THR A 152 -1.00 -21.30 15.54
CA THR A 152 -1.18 -22.33 14.50
C THR A 152 -0.63 -23.69 14.91
N ASN A 153 0.51 -23.72 15.60
CA ASN A 153 1.08 -24.95 16.16
C ASN A 153 0.17 -25.54 17.25
N SER A 154 -0.49 -24.68 18.03
CA SER A 154 -1.46 -25.14 19.02
C SER A 154 -2.68 -25.82 18.38
N PHE A 155 -3.13 -25.38 17.19
CA PHE A 155 -4.19 -26.07 16.43
C PHE A 155 -3.74 -27.45 15.91
N ARG A 156 -2.49 -27.56 15.43
CA ARG A 156 -1.89 -28.84 15.03
C ARG A 156 -1.84 -29.82 16.20
N GLU A 157 -1.37 -29.34 17.35
CA GLU A 157 -1.32 -30.12 18.57
C GLU A 157 -2.72 -30.48 19.10
N LEU A 158 -3.68 -29.55 19.05
CA LEU A 158 -5.09 -29.80 19.39
C LEU A 158 -5.67 -30.93 18.52
N SER A 159 -5.47 -30.89 17.20
CA SER A 159 -5.90 -31.97 16.30
C SER A 159 -5.26 -33.31 16.68
N ARG A 160 -3.97 -33.31 17.03
CA ARG A 160 -3.27 -34.52 17.49
C ARG A 160 -3.88 -35.08 18.79
N ARG A 161 -4.23 -34.22 19.74
CA ARG A 161 -4.85 -34.62 21.02
C ARG A 161 -6.30 -35.07 20.83
N ALA A 162 -7.08 -34.37 20.01
CA ALA A 162 -8.43 -34.76 19.62
C ALA A 162 -8.45 -36.15 18.97
N ARG A 163 -7.50 -36.45 18.08
CA ARG A 163 -7.31 -37.80 17.52
C ARG A 163 -7.13 -38.86 18.59
N LYS A 164 -6.25 -38.61 19.57
CA LYS A 164 -5.98 -39.54 20.68
C LYS A 164 -7.22 -39.78 21.55
N ARG A 165 -8.07 -38.77 21.71
CA ARG A 165 -9.35 -38.88 22.43
C ARG A 165 -10.46 -39.52 21.59
N GLY A 166 -10.28 -39.66 20.27
CA GLY A 166 -11.35 -40.07 19.37
C GLY A 166 -12.44 -39.00 19.18
N THR A 167 -12.12 -37.73 19.42
CA THR A 167 -13.06 -36.60 19.30
C THR A 167 -12.68 -35.66 18.15
N LYS A 168 -13.63 -34.80 17.73
CA LYS A 168 -13.36 -33.64 16.87
C LYS A 168 -13.64 -32.36 17.63
N VAL A 169 -12.89 -31.30 17.33
CA VAL A 169 -13.03 -29.98 17.95
C VAL A 169 -13.44 -28.96 16.90
N VAL A 170 -14.46 -28.13 17.18
CA VAL A 170 -14.91 -27.09 16.26
C VAL A 170 -14.20 -25.78 16.57
N VAL A 171 -13.50 -25.21 15.58
CA VAL A 171 -12.77 -23.95 15.73
C VAL A 171 -13.37 -22.89 14.80
N LYS A 172 -13.85 -21.80 15.38
CA LYS A 172 -14.30 -20.60 14.66
C LYS A 172 -13.27 -19.50 14.81
N MET A 173 -12.88 -18.88 13.70
CA MET A 173 -11.94 -17.77 13.71
C MET A 173 -12.52 -16.56 12.98
N LEU A 174 -12.46 -15.40 13.63
CA LEU A 174 -12.95 -14.12 13.12
C LEU A 174 -11.80 -13.11 13.11
N TYR A 175 -11.56 -12.48 11.95
CA TYR A 175 -10.62 -11.37 11.84
C TYR A 175 -11.15 -10.22 10.95
N ASP A 176 -10.54 -9.04 11.05
CA ASP A 176 -10.81 -7.91 10.17
C ASP A 176 -9.70 -7.74 9.12
N ARG A 177 -10.07 -7.81 7.84
CA ARG A 177 -9.21 -7.40 6.73
C ARG A 177 -10.05 -6.82 5.61
N GLY A 178 -9.94 -5.51 5.38
CA GLY A 178 -10.70 -4.82 4.34
C GLY A 178 -10.59 -5.46 2.95
N ASP A 179 -11.74 -5.86 2.41
CA ASP A 179 -11.96 -6.48 1.11
C ASP A 179 -13.08 -5.70 0.38
N PRO A 180 -12.91 -5.34 -0.91
CA PRO A 180 -13.92 -4.56 -1.64
C PRO A 180 -15.33 -5.17 -1.63
N ARG A 181 -15.46 -6.50 -1.50
CA ARG A 181 -16.76 -7.18 -1.41
C ARG A 181 -17.53 -6.82 -0.14
N GLN A 182 -16.85 -6.29 0.90
CA GLN A 182 -17.47 -5.88 2.16
C GLN A 182 -18.29 -4.59 2.06
N ILE A 183 -18.28 -3.91 0.91
CA ILE A 183 -19.25 -2.85 0.57
C ILE A 183 -20.67 -3.43 0.49
N PHE A 184 -20.81 -4.68 0.03
CA PHE A 184 -22.11 -5.36 -0.11
C PHE A 184 -22.38 -6.39 1.01
N GLN A 185 -21.32 -7.01 1.53
CA GLN A 185 -21.45 -8.04 2.56
C GLN A 185 -20.30 -7.97 3.58
N ASN A 186 -20.58 -7.44 4.77
CA ASN A 186 -19.53 -7.17 5.77
C ASN A 186 -18.81 -8.43 6.27
N HIS A 187 -19.49 -9.58 6.35
CA HIS A 187 -18.92 -10.85 6.83
C HIS A 187 -18.67 -11.79 5.64
N LEU A 188 -17.40 -12.08 5.33
CA LEU A 188 -16.99 -12.93 4.22
C LEU A 188 -16.43 -14.25 4.75
N LEU A 189 -16.90 -15.39 4.22
CA LEU A 189 -16.26 -16.67 4.48
C LEU A 189 -14.89 -16.71 3.78
N VAL A 190 -13.87 -17.14 4.50
CA VAL A 190 -12.51 -17.30 3.98
C VAL A 190 -12.31 -18.77 3.66
N ASN A 191 -12.09 -19.08 2.38
CA ASN A 191 -11.82 -20.46 1.97
C ASN A 191 -10.40 -20.89 2.34
N GLU A 192 -10.18 -22.21 2.35
CA GLU A 192 -8.90 -22.83 2.69
C GLU A 192 -7.72 -22.22 1.94
N LYS A 193 -7.80 -22.12 0.62
CA LYS A 193 -6.71 -21.55 -0.21
C LYS A 193 -6.29 -20.16 0.28
N ARG A 194 -7.24 -19.37 0.78
CA ARG A 194 -6.99 -18.01 1.25
C ARG A 194 -6.51 -17.94 2.70
N TYR A 195 -7.02 -18.79 3.61
CA TYR A 195 -6.55 -18.76 4.99
C TYR A 195 -5.26 -19.55 5.21
N ALA A 196 -5.00 -20.60 4.43
CA ALA A 196 -3.77 -21.40 4.50
C ALA A 196 -2.62 -20.75 3.71
N GLY A 197 -2.94 -19.93 2.72
CA GLY A 197 -1.95 -19.20 1.92
C GLY A 197 -1.64 -17.78 2.42
N GLY A 198 -0.70 -17.15 1.70
CA GLY A 198 -0.40 -15.71 1.82
C GLY A 198 0.02 -15.29 3.24
N GLN A 199 -0.61 -14.23 3.73
CA GLN A 199 -0.30 -13.59 5.00
C GLN A 199 -1.05 -14.19 6.21
N VAL A 200 -1.97 -15.15 6.04
CA VAL A 200 -2.76 -15.71 7.16
C VAL A 200 -2.13 -17.00 7.68
N LYS A 201 -1.76 -17.92 6.79
CA LYS A 201 -1.07 -19.21 7.08
C LYS A 201 -1.65 -20.02 8.25
N LEU A 202 -2.98 -20.08 8.37
CA LEU A 202 -3.64 -21.04 9.25
C LEU A 202 -3.47 -22.47 8.70
N PRO A 203 -3.45 -23.51 9.56
CA PRO A 203 -3.27 -24.89 9.10
C PRO A 203 -4.41 -25.34 8.19
N SER A 204 -4.07 -26.08 7.14
CA SER A 204 -5.04 -26.72 6.24
C SER A 204 -5.81 -27.86 6.94
N PRO A 205 -7.00 -28.24 6.46
CA PRO A 205 -7.74 -29.41 6.98
C PRO A 205 -6.92 -30.70 6.96
N GLU A 206 -5.97 -30.85 6.04
CA GLU A 206 -5.05 -31.99 5.98
C GLU A 206 -4.06 -32.03 7.15
N GLU A 207 -3.58 -30.88 7.61
CA GLU A 207 -2.70 -30.75 8.77
C GLU A 207 -3.45 -30.95 10.10
N ILE A 208 -4.73 -30.59 10.14
CA ILE A 208 -5.58 -30.64 11.34
C ILE A 208 -6.87 -31.45 11.15
N PRO A 209 -6.80 -32.76 10.78
CA PRO A 209 -7.98 -33.53 10.37
C PRO A 209 -9.03 -33.80 11.46
N ASN A 210 -8.70 -33.51 12.72
CA ASN A 210 -9.60 -33.67 13.87
C ASN A 210 -10.10 -32.32 14.42
N VAL A 211 -9.86 -31.24 13.68
CA VAL A 211 -10.36 -29.89 13.97
C VAL A 211 -11.17 -29.42 12.77
N ASP A 212 -12.42 -29.02 12.99
CA ASP A 212 -13.20 -28.31 11.97
C ASP A 212 -12.93 -26.80 12.08
N LEU A 213 -12.03 -26.29 11.24
CA LEU A 213 -11.65 -24.88 11.22
C LEU A 213 -12.51 -24.10 10.21
N GLN A 214 -13.21 -23.07 10.71
CA GLN A 214 -13.93 -22.12 9.88
C GLN A 214 -13.50 -20.69 10.14
N VAL A 215 -13.33 -19.92 9.08
CA VAL A 215 -12.72 -18.60 9.14
C VAL A 215 -13.60 -17.55 8.47
N VAL A 216 -13.92 -16.47 9.18
CA VAL A 216 -14.69 -15.33 8.67
C VAL A 216 -13.86 -14.06 8.75
N ASN A 217 -13.91 -13.28 7.67
CA ASN A 217 -13.35 -11.94 7.58
C ASN A 217 -14.49 -10.91 7.71
N TYR A 218 -14.47 -10.09 8.76
CA TYR A 218 -15.50 -9.10 9.07
C TYR A 218 -14.94 -7.68 9.09
N HIS A 219 -15.47 -6.81 8.22
CA HIS A 219 -15.14 -5.39 8.15
C HIS A 219 -16.39 -4.57 7.80
N ARG A 220 -16.50 -3.33 8.31
CA ARG A 220 -17.64 -2.44 8.04
C ARG A 220 -17.20 -1.10 7.41
N PRO A 221 -17.05 -1.04 6.07
CA PRO A 221 -16.71 0.20 5.38
C PRO A 221 -17.66 1.37 5.73
N ILE A 222 -17.24 2.64 5.69
CA ILE A 222 -15.92 3.17 5.27
C ILE A 222 -14.97 3.33 6.47
N PHE A 223 -15.48 3.78 7.62
CA PHE A 223 -14.68 4.00 8.84
C PHE A 223 -14.85 2.91 9.91
N GLY A 224 -15.87 2.06 9.78
CA GLY A 224 -16.16 1.01 10.75
C GLY A 224 -15.19 -0.15 10.63
N THR A 225 -14.78 -0.71 11.76
CA THR A 225 -13.86 -1.85 11.81
C THR A 225 -14.27 -2.79 12.93
N PHE A 226 -14.07 -4.09 12.73
CA PHE A 226 -14.22 -5.08 13.79
C PHE A 226 -13.00 -5.02 14.70
N HIS A 227 -13.06 -4.25 15.79
CA HIS A 227 -11.94 -4.04 16.70
C HIS A 227 -12.01 -4.89 17.99
N ALA A 228 -12.74 -6.00 17.99
CA ALA A 228 -12.79 -6.90 19.14
C ALA A 228 -11.68 -7.98 19.10
N LYS A 229 -11.06 -8.27 20.25
CA LYS A 229 -10.12 -9.38 20.43
C LYS A 229 -10.44 -10.15 21.70
N PHE A 230 -10.89 -11.38 21.53
CA PHE A 230 -11.18 -12.30 22.62
C PHE A 230 -11.07 -13.75 22.14
N MET A 231 -10.92 -14.70 23.06
CA MET A 231 -10.97 -16.13 22.75
C MET A 231 -11.89 -16.83 23.75
N ILE A 232 -12.74 -17.74 23.28
CA ILE A 232 -13.58 -18.58 24.13
C ILE A 232 -13.18 -20.02 23.90
N VAL A 233 -12.96 -20.77 24.97
CA VAL A 233 -12.60 -22.20 24.91
C VAL A 233 -13.62 -23.01 25.69
N ASP A 234 -14.22 -23.98 25.02
CA ASP A 234 -15.23 -24.90 25.53
C ASP A 234 -16.40 -24.22 26.27
N ARG A 235 -16.69 -22.96 25.94
CA ARG A 235 -17.67 -22.11 26.66
C ARG A 235 -17.46 -22.07 28.19
N ARG A 236 -16.27 -22.47 28.66
CA ARG A 236 -15.86 -22.52 30.08
C ARG A 236 -15.07 -21.29 30.47
N ILE A 237 -14.14 -20.91 29.59
CA ILE A 237 -13.21 -19.82 29.80
C ILE A 237 -13.32 -18.83 28.65
N ALA A 238 -13.15 -17.56 28.97
CA ALA A 238 -12.93 -16.55 27.96
C ALA A 238 -11.71 -15.71 28.30
N LEU A 239 -10.93 -15.38 27.28
CA LEU A 239 -9.78 -14.51 27.35
C LEU A 239 -10.17 -13.20 26.67
N LEU A 240 -10.02 -12.08 27.37
CA LEU A 240 -10.23 -10.74 26.83
C LEU A 240 -8.87 -10.03 26.79
N GLN A 241 -8.36 -9.81 25.58
CA GLN A 241 -7.00 -9.33 25.37
C GLN A 241 -6.95 -8.01 24.59
N SER A 242 -5.94 -7.17 24.83
CA SER A 242 -5.79 -5.88 24.14
C SER A 242 -5.10 -5.98 22.77
N ASN A 243 -4.46 -7.10 22.47
CA ASN A 243 -3.55 -7.29 21.35
C ASN A 243 -4.20 -7.84 20.07
N ASN A 244 -3.57 -7.53 18.94
CA ASN A 244 -3.71 -8.27 17.68
C ASN A 244 -2.81 -9.50 17.66
N ILE A 245 -2.96 -10.38 16.66
CA ILE A 245 -2.10 -11.54 16.47
C ILE A 245 -1.11 -11.25 15.33
N GLN A 246 0.02 -10.64 15.70
CA GLN A 246 1.12 -10.21 14.81
C GLN A 246 2.36 -9.87 15.64
N ASP A 247 3.57 -10.06 15.13
CA ASP A 247 4.77 -9.58 15.85
C ASP A 247 4.73 -8.05 15.96
N ASN A 248 5.01 -7.51 17.16
CA ASN A 248 4.99 -6.09 17.49
C ASN A 248 5.85 -5.80 18.74
N ASP A 249 6.02 -4.53 19.06
CA ASP A 249 6.81 -4.04 20.21
C ASP A 249 5.96 -3.61 21.42
N ASN A 250 4.70 -4.04 21.48
CA ASN A 250 3.76 -3.60 22.51
C ASN A 250 3.92 -4.40 23.82
N LEU A 251 3.82 -3.70 24.95
CA LEU A 251 3.30 -4.25 26.20
C LEU A 251 1.77 -4.24 26.15
N GLU A 252 1.16 -5.39 26.41
CA GLU A 252 -0.26 -5.68 26.23
C GLU A 252 -0.85 -6.27 27.51
N MET A 253 -2.18 -6.35 27.60
CA MET A 253 -2.91 -6.91 28.74
C MET A 253 -3.94 -7.96 28.28
N MET A 254 -3.99 -9.08 28.99
CA MET A 254 -5.04 -10.09 28.87
C MET A 254 -5.62 -10.40 30.25
N VAL A 255 -6.93 -10.56 30.31
CA VAL A 255 -7.63 -11.11 31.48
C VAL A 255 -8.33 -12.41 31.07
N ARG A 256 -8.13 -13.47 31.85
CA ARG A 256 -8.96 -14.68 31.79
C ARG A 256 -10.16 -14.50 32.70
N VAL A 257 -11.35 -14.76 32.19
CA VAL A 257 -12.60 -14.77 32.96
C VAL A 257 -13.31 -16.12 32.84
N GLU A 258 -13.98 -16.52 33.91
CA GLU A 258 -14.73 -17.77 34.00
C GLU A 258 -16.08 -17.57 34.67
N GLY A 259 -16.98 -18.54 34.48
CA GLY A 259 -18.35 -18.51 35.03
C GLY A 259 -19.36 -17.90 34.07
N PRO A 260 -20.57 -17.53 34.56
CA PRO A 260 -21.69 -17.10 33.72
C PRO A 260 -21.43 -15.88 32.81
N ILE A 261 -20.41 -15.07 33.09
CA ILE A 261 -19.98 -13.99 32.19
C ILE A 261 -19.57 -14.52 30.80
N VAL A 262 -19.07 -15.75 30.72
CA VAL A 262 -18.64 -16.38 29.45
C VAL A 262 -19.81 -16.52 28.47
N ASP A 263 -21.04 -16.75 28.95
CA ASP A 263 -22.24 -16.79 28.09
C ASP A 263 -22.49 -15.45 27.39
N SER A 264 -22.09 -14.34 28.01
CA SER A 264 -22.24 -12.98 27.46
C SER A 264 -21.25 -12.75 26.32
N LEU A 265 -20.01 -13.19 26.50
CA LEU A 265 -18.97 -13.18 25.47
C LEU A 265 -19.33 -14.12 24.32
N TYR A 266 -19.88 -15.30 24.64
CA TYR A 266 -20.32 -16.29 23.66
C TYR A 266 -21.47 -15.78 22.78
N ASP A 267 -22.47 -15.14 23.38
CA ASP A 267 -23.56 -14.51 22.63
C ASP A 267 -23.02 -13.38 21.72
N SER A 268 -22.10 -12.57 22.23
CA SER A 268 -21.44 -11.51 21.46
C SER A 268 -20.61 -12.07 20.29
N ALA A 269 -19.96 -13.23 20.48
CA ALA A 269 -19.21 -13.94 19.46
C ALA A 269 -20.12 -14.42 18.33
N LEU A 270 -21.27 -15.01 18.67
CA LEU A 270 -22.28 -15.45 17.71
C LEU A 270 -22.87 -14.28 16.92
N VAL A 271 -23.18 -13.15 17.60
CA VAL A 271 -23.64 -11.93 16.93
C VAL A 271 -22.59 -11.41 15.95
N SER A 272 -21.32 -11.37 16.37
CA SER A 272 -20.18 -10.88 15.58
C SER A 272 -19.76 -11.83 14.45
N TRP A 273 -20.07 -13.13 14.56
CA TRP A 273 -19.83 -14.10 13.49
C TRP A 273 -20.67 -13.76 12.24
N GLY A 274 -21.89 -13.27 12.45
CA GLY A 274 -22.69 -12.62 11.42
C GLY A 274 -23.07 -13.48 10.21
N ARG A 275 -22.92 -14.80 10.30
CA ARG A 275 -23.22 -15.78 9.24
C ARG A 275 -23.80 -17.09 9.79
N LEU A 276 -24.31 -17.95 8.93
CA LEU A 276 -24.62 -19.35 9.31
C LEU A 276 -23.36 -20.03 9.87
N LEU A 277 -23.53 -20.90 10.86
CA LEU A 277 -22.42 -21.56 11.56
C LEU A 277 -21.77 -22.69 10.76
N GLY A 278 -22.41 -23.20 9.70
CA GLY A 278 -22.00 -24.46 9.08
C GLY A 278 -22.11 -25.57 10.12
N GLU A 279 -21.01 -26.25 10.44
CA GLU A 279 -20.92 -27.07 11.65
C GLU A 279 -21.18 -26.23 12.91
N PRO A 280 -22.21 -26.53 13.70
CA PRO A 280 -22.52 -25.73 14.89
C PRO A 280 -21.48 -25.91 15.99
N LEU A 281 -21.41 -24.95 16.89
CA LEU A 281 -20.61 -25.08 18.11
C LEU A 281 -21.25 -26.16 19.02
N PRO A 282 -20.54 -27.25 19.37
CA PRO A 282 -21.08 -28.37 20.14
C PRO A 282 -21.75 -27.99 21.47
N LEU A 283 -21.34 -26.90 22.11
CA LEU A 283 -21.84 -26.49 23.42
C LEU A 283 -22.93 -25.41 23.36
N LEU A 284 -23.62 -25.21 22.22
CA LEU A 284 -24.75 -24.27 22.13
C LEU A 284 -25.84 -24.51 23.20
N THR A 285 -26.10 -25.78 23.54
CA THR A 285 -27.10 -26.21 24.53
C THR A 285 -26.57 -26.28 25.96
N SER A 286 -25.28 -26.06 26.19
CA SER A 286 -24.61 -26.18 27.49
C SER A 286 -24.12 -24.81 27.97
N PRO A 287 -24.87 -24.08 28.81
CA PRO A 287 -24.45 -22.77 29.31
C PRO A 287 -23.19 -22.84 30.17
N ALA A 288 -22.45 -21.75 30.26
CA ALA A 288 -21.20 -21.69 31.03
C ALA A 288 -21.42 -22.10 32.51
N SER A 289 -22.58 -21.77 33.08
CA SER A 289 -22.97 -22.17 34.45
C SER A 289 -23.13 -23.66 34.67
N SER A 290 -23.31 -24.45 33.60
CA SER A 290 -23.48 -25.92 33.68
C SER A 290 -22.15 -26.68 33.61
N THR A 291 -21.05 -25.96 33.45
CA THR A 291 -19.73 -26.55 33.24
C THR A 291 -18.85 -26.30 34.46
N PRO A 292 -18.15 -27.32 34.98
CA PRO A 292 -17.21 -27.12 36.09
C PRO A 292 -16.16 -26.07 35.71
N ALA A 293 -15.77 -25.24 36.68
CA ALA A 293 -14.58 -24.42 36.54
C ALA A 293 -13.39 -25.33 36.23
N TRP A 294 -12.46 -24.87 35.37
CA TRP A 294 -11.25 -25.64 35.09
C TRP A 294 -10.52 -25.84 36.42
N GLU A 295 -10.36 -27.10 36.88
CA GLU A 295 -9.81 -27.40 38.20
C GLU A 295 -8.54 -26.57 38.43
N TRP A 296 -8.58 -25.75 39.47
CA TRP A 296 -7.39 -25.24 40.11
C TRP A 296 -6.76 -26.49 40.72
N SER A 297 -5.79 -27.12 40.05
CA SER A 297 -5.07 -28.24 40.64
C SER A 297 -4.22 -27.68 41.78
N ALA A 298 -4.86 -27.56 42.94
CA ALA A 298 -4.23 -27.33 44.23
C ALA A 298 -3.46 -28.59 44.60
N SER A 299 -2.23 -28.67 44.13
CA SER A 299 -1.18 -29.36 44.86
C SER A 299 -0.11 -28.30 45.14
N GLU A 300 -0.04 -27.84 46.39
CA GLU A 300 1.16 -27.15 46.87
C GLU A 300 2.38 -28.00 46.46
N PRO A 301 3.47 -27.40 45.94
CA PRO A 301 4.73 -28.10 46.02
C PRO A 301 4.99 -28.27 47.52
N GLU A 302 5.07 -29.53 47.97
CA GLU A 302 5.74 -29.82 49.24
C GLU A 302 7.01 -28.98 49.28
N SER A 303 7.19 -28.26 50.39
CA SER A 303 8.43 -27.59 50.70
C SER A 303 9.55 -28.64 50.78
N SER A 304 10.15 -28.99 49.65
CA SER A 304 11.43 -29.68 49.61
C SER A 304 12.50 -28.61 49.80
N SER A 305 12.72 -28.28 51.07
CA SER A 305 14.06 -27.95 51.52
C SER A 305 14.95 -29.14 51.18
N ASP A 306 15.64 -29.10 50.04
CA ASP A 306 16.93 -29.75 49.90
C ASP A 306 17.67 -29.14 48.71
N GLY A 307 18.77 -28.47 49.03
CA GLY A 307 19.76 -28.07 48.04
C GLY A 307 20.49 -29.29 47.53
N SER A 308 20.40 -29.56 46.22
CA SER A 308 21.48 -30.09 45.38
C SER A 308 20.92 -30.53 44.02
N GLY A 309 21.44 -29.93 42.94
CA GLY A 309 21.14 -30.34 41.57
C GLY A 309 20.51 -29.23 40.73
N ALA A 310 21.32 -28.53 39.95
CA ALA A 310 20.85 -27.65 38.89
C ALA A 310 20.27 -28.49 37.73
N GLU A 311 19.03 -28.97 37.85
CA GLU A 311 18.27 -29.42 36.69
C GLU A 311 17.83 -28.19 35.89
N ALA A 312 18.19 -28.16 34.61
CA ALA A 312 17.90 -27.05 33.71
C ALA A 312 16.38 -26.80 33.62
N SER A 313 15.95 -25.55 33.78
CA SER A 313 14.56 -25.14 33.55
C SER A 313 14.07 -25.68 32.19
N PRO A 314 12.90 -26.36 32.10
CA PRO A 314 12.43 -26.91 30.84
C PRO A 314 12.21 -25.80 29.79
N PRO A 315 12.41 -26.09 28.48
CA PRO A 315 12.42 -25.08 27.43
C PRO A 315 11.08 -24.32 27.35
N GLN A 316 11.15 -23.03 27.06
CA GLN A 316 9.96 -22.22 26.81
C GLN A 316 9.22 -22.67 25.55
N LEU A 317 7.90 -22.49 25.56
CA LEU A 317 7.09 -22.56 24.35
C LEU A 317 7.55 -21.45 23.37
N THR A 318 8.10 -21.85 22.23
CA THR A 318 8.51 -20.96 21.14
C THR A 318 7.92 -21.45 19.82
N ALA A 319 8.05 -20.65 18.75
CA ALA A 319 7.58 -21.04 17.42
C ALA A 319 8.26 -22.34 16.92
N ASP A 320 9.55 -22.54 17.26
CA ASP A 320 10.35 -23.68 16.83
C ASP A 320 10.34 -24.86 17.81
N HIS A 321 10.15 -24.59 19.11
CA HIS A 321 10.16 -25.60 20.15
C HIS A 321 8.81 -25.65 20.87
N PRO A 322 7.90 -26.56 20.47
CA PRO A 322 6.59 -26.67 21.09
C PRO A 322 6.71 -27.31 22.47
N HIS A 323 6.28 -26.57 23.49
CA HIS A 323 6.09 -27.05 24.86
C HIS A 323 4.73 -26.55 25.36
N TYR A 324 3.89 -27.41 25.91
CA TYR A 324 2.55 -27.00 26.38
C TYR A 324 2.38 -27.40 27.83
N ASP A 325 2.20 -26.40 28.70
CA ASP A 325 2.03 -26.59 30.13
C ASP A 325 0.64 -27.17 30.46
N VAL A 326 0.58 -27.99 31.50
CA VAL A 326 -0.64 -28.71 31.87
C VAL A 326 -1.65 -27.81 32.59
N ASP A 327 -1.18 -26.85 33.39
CA ASP A 327 -1.98 -25.93 34.19
C ASP A 327 -1.42 -24.50 34.15
N MET A 328 -2.20 -23.54 34.67
CA MET A 328 -1.80 -22.12 34.71
C MET A 328 -0.67 -21.82 35.71
N GLN A 329 -0.48 -22.67 36.72
CA GLN A 329 0.52 -22.47 37.76
C GLN A 329 1.92 -22.76 37.22
N GLN A 330 2.10 -23.88 36.51
CA GLN A 330 3.34 -24.23 35.82
C GLN A 330 3.67 -23.22 34.72
N GLU A 331 2.65 -22.78 33.98
CA GLU A 331 2.82 -21.71 32.98
C GLU A 331 3.32 -20.41 33.62
N THR A 332 2.69 -20.00 34.72
CA THR A 332 3.08 -18.80 35.48
C THR A 332 4.50 -18.91 36.03
N GLN A 333 4.86 -20.06 36.62
CA GLN A 333 6.21 -20.32 37.12
C GLN A 333 7.24 -20.25 35.99
N ARG A 334 6.95 -20.83 34.83
CA ARG A 334 7.86 -20.84 33.67
C ARG A 334 8.08 -19.46 33.08
N VAL A 335 7.01 -18.70 32.85
CA VAL A 335 7.10 -17.36 32.26
C VAL A 335 7.77 -16.40 33.23
N ASN A 336 7.30 -16.34 34.48
CA ASN A 336 7.90 -15.44 35.47
C ASN A 336 9.34 -15.85 35.81
N GLY A 337 9.65 -17.15 35.86
CA GLY A 337 11.02 -17.65 36.09
C GLY A 337 11.99 -17.34 34.94
N SER A 338 11.49 -17.03 33.74
CA SER A 338 12.34 -16.64 32.62
C SER A 338 12.99 -15.26 32.76
N LEU A 339 12.56 -14.49 33.76
CA LEU A 339 13.14 -13.20 34.13
C LEU A 339 14.31 -13.36 35.11
N GLU A 340 14.62 -14.58 35.57
CA GLU A 340 15.84 -14.79 36.35
C GLU A 340 17.09 -14.51 35.48
N PRO A 341 18.09 -13.79 36.01
CA PRO A 341 19.31 -13.49 35.29
C PRO A 341 20.12 -14.76 35.05
N LEU A 342 20.68 -14.89 33.84
CA LEU A 342 21.66 -15.93 33.55
C LEU A 342 23.02 -15.57 34.17
N PRO A 343 23.94 -16.53 34.36
CA PRO A 343 25.29 -16.24 34.86
C PRO A 343 25.96 -15.13 34.06
N GLY A 344 26.42 -14.07 34.76
CA GLY A 344 27.05 -12.90 34.14
C GLY A 344 26.09 -11.83 33.60
N MET A 345 24.77 -12.02 33.73
CA MET A 345 23.74 -11.07 33.31
C MET A 345 23.19 -10.29 34.51
N SER A 346 22.94 -9.00 34.33
CA SER A 346 22.26 -8.14 35.31
C SER A 346 20.74 -8.37 35.32
N GLN A 347 20.03 -7.85 36.33
CA GLN A 347 18.58 -7.96 36.41
C GLN A 347 17.89 -7.19 35.27
N THR A 348 18.37 -5.98 34.96
CA THR A 348 17.85 -5.19 33.83
C THR A 348 18.05 -5.91 32.50
N GLU A 349 19.19 -6.57 32.27
CA GLU A 349 19.42 -7.34 31.04
C GLU A 349 18.50 -8.55 30.92
N ALA A 350 18.13 -9.20 32.03
CA ALA A 350 17.15 -10.29 32.02
C ALA A 350 15.75 -9.81 31.61
N VAL A 351 15.32 -8.65 32.12
CA VAL A 351 14.07 -7.99 31.69
C VAL A 351 14.16 -7.55 30.23
N THR A 352 15.28 -6.95 29.82
CA THR A 352 15.52 -6.52 28.43
C THR A 352 15.42 -7.70 27.47
N ARG A 353 16.02 -8.85 27.81
CA ARG A 353 15.93 -10.09 27.05
C ARG A 353 14.49 -10.55 26.88
N HIS A 354 13.69 -10.50 27.95
CA HIS A 354 12.29 -10.92 27.92
C HIS A 354 11.42 -9.97 27.09
N LEU A 355 11.63 -8.66 27.18
CA LEU A 355 10.90 -7.64 26.40
C LEU A 355 11.32 -7.58 24.91
N ASN A 356 12.49 -8.13 24.56
CA ASN A 356 12.95 -8.22 23.18
C ASN A 356 12.25 -9.38 22.46
N THR A 357 11.32 -9.04 21.58
CA THR A 357 10.69 -9.99 20.66
C THR A 357 11.36 -9.99 19.29
N THR A 358 10.83 -10.76 18.35
CA THR A 358 11.32 -10.95 16.98
C THR A 358 11.62 -9.65 16.22
N LEU A 359 10.84 -8.57 16.43
CA LEU A 359 11.05 -7.30 15.72
C LEU A 359 12.14 -6.40 16.32
N GLN A 360 12.40 -6.52 17.61
CA GLN A 360 13.29 -5.62 18.34
C GLN A 360 14.39 -6.35 19.14
N PRO A 361 15.09 -7.35 18.56
CA PRO A 361 15.98 -8.24 19.31
C PRO A 361 17.21 -7.55 19.90
N ARG A 362 17.52 -6.33 19.44
CA ARG A 362 18.72 -5.56 19.82
C ARG A 362 18.41 -4.31 20.64
N THR A 363 17.21 -4.18 21.20
CA THR A 363 16.92 -3.06 22.09
C THR A 363 17.64 -3.28 23.42
N THR A 364 18.32 -2.25 23.90
CA THR A 364 19.05 -2.27 25.18
C THR A 364 18.26 -1.52 26.25
N GLY A 365 18.29 -2.02 27.49
CA GLY A 365 17.75 -1.32 28.64
C GLY A 365 18.78 -0.35 29.25
N ASP A 366 18.31 0.81 29.72
CA ASP A 366 19.10 1.80 30.45
C ASP A 366 18.65 1.96 31.92
N ALA A 367 17.61 1.24 32.35
CA ALA A 367 17.13 1.26 33.74
C ALA A 367 18.18 0.68 34.72
N PRO A 368 18.43 1.34 35.86
CA PRO A 368 19.30 0.80 36.90
C PRO A 368 18.73 -0.51 37.47
N ASN A 369 19.60 -1.40 37.95
CA ASN A 369 19.16 -2.68 38.51
C ASN A 369 18.23 -2.53 39.72
N SER A 370 18.34 -1.43 40.48
CA SER A 370 17.43 -1.13 41.60
C SER A 370 15.96 -1.04 41.17
N ASP A 371 15.68 -0.66 39.92
CA ASP A 371 14.30 -0.62 39.41
C ASP A 371 13.70 -2.03 39.30
N GLN A 372 14.54 -3.05 39.27
CA GLN A 372 14.15 -4.46 39.19
C GLN A 372 13.99 -5.10 40.57
N ASP A 373 14.28 -4.38 41.67
CA ASP A 373 13.98 -4.83 43.04
C ASP A 373 12.49 -5.18 43.17
N LEU A 374 11.63 -4.33 42.60
CA LEU A 374 10.25 -4.69 42.31
C LEU A 374 10.19 -5.50 41.01
N ARG A 375 10.47 -6.81 41.12
CA ARG A 375 10.56 -7.73 39.99
C ARG A 375 9.30 -7.70 39.11
N MET A 376 9.52 -7.61 37.80
CA MET A 376 8.50 -7.80 36.77
C MET A 376 7.83 -9.18 36.94
N LYS A 377 6.50 -9.21 36.85
CA LYS A 377 5.70 -10.44 36.88
C LYS A 377 4.70 -10.43 35.72
N PRO A 378 5.08 -10.94 34.54
CA PRO A 378 4.21 -11.00 33.37
C PRO A 378 2.86 -11.68 33.66
N TYR A 379 2.87 -12.77 34.44
CA TYR A 379 1.68 -13.54 34.81
C TYR A 379 1.36 -13.35 36.28
N VAL A 380 0.13 -12.93 36.58
CA VAL A 380 -0.38 -12.73 37.93
C VAL A 380 -1.65 -13.55 38.13
N LEU A 381 -1.54 -14.58 38.96
CA LEU A 381 -2.67 -15.38 39.41
C LEU A 381 -3.37 -14.67 40.57
N SER A 382 -4.66 -14.44 40.42
CA SER A 382 -5.50 -13.98 41.52
C SER A 382 -5.66 -15.10 42.54
N PRO A 383 -5.58 -14.83 43.85
CA PRO A 383 -5.98 -15.80 44.87
C PRO A 383 -7.43 -16.26 44.67
N PRO A 384 -7.81 -17.45 45.19
CA PRO A 384 -9.20 -17.88 45.19
C PRO A 384 -10.13 -16.83 45.74
N HIS A 385 -11.13 -16.46 44.93
CA HIS A 385 -12.10 -15.42 45.28
C HIS A 385 -13.48 -15.78 44.74
N GLU A 386 -14.51 -15.31 45.46
CA GLU A 386 -15.89 -15.49 45.04
C GLU A 386 -16.18 -14.80 43.70
N PRO A 387 -17.20 -15.27 42.94
CA PRO A 387 -17.68 -14.56 41.78
C PRO A 387 -18.13 -13.15 42.15
N PHE A 388 -17.82 -12.18 41.28
CA PHE A 388 -18.22 -10.80 41.47
C PHE A 388 -18.96 -10.26 40.24
N PRO A 389 -19.70 -9.14 40.39
CA PRO A 389 -20.52 -8.59 39.30
C PRO A 389 -19.70 -8.11 38.12
N MET A 390 -20.17 -8.43 36.92
CA MET A 390 -19.56 -8.04 35.65
C MET A 390 -20.63 -7.61 34.64
N ALA A 391 -20.31 -6.71 33.72
CA ALA A 391 -21.22 -6.36 32.63
C ALA A 391 -20.50 -6.12 31.31
N LEU A 392 -21.06 -6.60 30.19
CA LEU A 392 -20.56 -6.28 28.86
C LEU A 392 -21.01 -4.88 28.46
N VAL A 393 -20.05 -4.00 28.22
CA VAL A 393 -20.26 -2.59 27.85
C VAL A 393 -19.60 -2.32 26.51
N ASN A 394 -20.18 -2.92 25.49
CA ASN A 394 -19.66 -2.96 24.13
C ASN A 394 -20.25 -1.83 23.27
N ARG A 395 -19.80 -1.79 22.01
CA ARG A 395 -20.41 -0.98 20.96
C ARG A 395 -20.41 -1.71 19.62
N GLU A 396 -21.40 -1.41 18.80
CA GLU A 396 -21.46 -1.82 17.40
C GLU A 396 -20.50 -1.00 16.51
N PRO A 397 -20.05 -1.54 15.36
CA PRO A 397 -19.25 -0.77 14.42
C PRO A 397 -20.13 0.22 13.66
N TRP A 398 -19.58 1.39 13.37
CA TRP A 398 -20.27 2.47 12.68
C TRP A 398 -19.47 2.96 11.48
N GLY A 399 -19.97 2.65 10.28
CA GLY A 399 -19.27 2.91 9.02
C GLY A 399 -19.38 4.33 8.49
N SER A 400 -20.35 5.12 8.96
CA SER A 400 -20.59 6.47 8.43
C SER A 400 -19.49 7.45 8.87
N PRO A 401 -19.07 8.37 7.98
CA PRO A 401 -17.97 9.30 8.22
C PRO A 401 -18.42 10.50 9.09
N ASN A 402 -19.01 10.22 10.26
CA ASN A 402 -19.49 11.24 11.19
C ASN A 402 -19.35 10.76 12.64
N HIS A 403 -19.46 11.70 13.58
CA HIS A 403 -19.37 11.46 15.01
C HIS A 403 -20.74 11.28 15.69
N SER A 404 -21.74 10.78 14.96
CA SER A 404 -23.11 10.66 15.51
C SER A 404 -23.34 9.42 16.39
N SER A 405 -22.51 8.37 16.22
CA SER A 405 -22.62 7.11 16.97
C SER A 405 -21.96 7.18 18.35
N ILE A 406 -22.48 8.07 19.20
CA ILE A 406 -22.00 8.29 20.57
C ILE A 406 -22.84 7.60 21.65
N TYR A 407 -24.08 7.25 21.33
CA TYR A 407 -25.04 6.72 22.30
C TYR A 407 -24.98 5.19 22.33
N THR A 408 -23.88 4.66 22.87
CA THR A 408 -23.59 3.22 22.97
C THR A 408 -23.31 2.83 24.43
N PRO A 409 -23.50 1.54 24.81
CA PRO A 409 -23.18 1.06 26.16
C PRO A 409 -21.74 1.37 26.58
N GLN A 410 -20.75 1.14 25.70
CA GLN A 410 -19.34 1.49 25.95
C GLN A 410 -19.17 2.96 26.33
N ASN A 411 -19.60 3.87 25.46
CA ASN A 411 -19.35 5.29 25.64
C ASN A 411 -20.05 5.81 26.90
N SER A 412 -21.27 5.33 27.16
CA SER A 412 -22.02 5.70 28.36
C SER A 412 -21.37 5.13 29.63
N ALA A 413 -20.78 3.93 29.56
CA ALA A 413 -20.03 3.37 30.67
C ALA A 413 -18.78 4.21 31.00
N PHE A 414 -17.97 4.59 30.00
CA PHE A 414 -16.80 5.45 30.22
C PHE A 414 -17.18 6.82 30.79
N LEU A 415 -18.18 7.49 30.21
CA LEU A 415 -18.62 8.81 30.67
C LEU A 415 -19.23 8.73 32.07
N SER A 416 -20.04 7.70 32.35
CA SER A 416 -20.64 7.49 33.67
C SER A 416 -19.58 7.15 34.72
N ALA A 417 -18.55 6.39 34.36
CA ALA A 417 -17.43 6.05 35.23
C ALA A 417 -16.69 7.32 35.67
N ILE A 418 -16.33 8.19 34.72
CA ILE A 418 -15.66 9.48 35.00
C ILE A 418 -16.57 10.40 35.83
N LYS A 419 -17.86 10.46 35.50
CA LYS A 419 -18.85 11.29 36.20
C LYS A 419 -19.03 10.89 37.66
N HIS A 420 -18.98 9.59 37.96
CA HIS A 420 -19.27 9.06 39.29
C HIS A 420 -18.06 8.74 40.14
N ALA A 421 -16.84 8.86 39.60
CA ALA A 421 -15.62 8.81 40.37
C ALA A 421 -15.61 9.83 41.51
N LYS A 422 -15.14 9.41 42.68
CA LYS A 422 -15.07 10.23 43.90
C LYS A 422 -13.65 10.55 44.35
N HIS A 423 -12.71 9.67 44.08
CA HIS A 423 -11.36 9.71 44.63
C HIS A 423 -10.31 9.64 43.54
N SER A 424 -10.41 8.65 42.65
CA SER A 424 -9.39 8.41 41.63
C SER A 424 -9.94 7.84 40.33
N ILE A 425 -9.30 8.23 39.24
CA ILE A 425 -9.45 7.63 37.91
C ILE A 425 -8.04 7.28 37.43
N PHE A 426 -7.81 6.01 37.12
CA PHE A 426 -6.62 5.56 36.43
C PHE A 426 -7.00 5.13 35.01
N ILE A 427 -6.25 5.59 34.03
CA ILE A 427 -6.46 5.28 32.61
C ILE A 427 -5.11 4.85 32.03
N GLN A 428 -5.08 3.71 31.35
CA GLN A 428 -4.00 3.34 30.45
C GLN A 428 -4.60 3.04 29.07
N THR A 429 -4.17 3.79 28.06
CA THR A 429 -4.65 3.68 26.67
C THR A 429 -3.54 4.11 25.70
N PRO A 430 -3.36 3.45 24.54
CA PRO A 430 -2.36 3.87 23.56
C PRO A 430 -2.59 5.30 23.07
N ASN A 431 -3.86 5.65 22.84
CA ASN A 431 -4.29 6.96 22.37
C ASN A 431 -5.44 7.49 23.22
N MET A 432 -5.42 8.78 23.53
CA MET A 432 -6.50 9.49 24.20
C MET A 432 -6.78 10.80 23.46
N ASN A 433 -7.81 10.81 22.61
CA ASN A 433 -8.21 12.03 21.89
C ASN A 433 -9.70 12.07 21.53
N ALA A 434 -10.55 11.21 22.09
CA ALA A 434 -11.98 11.34 21.87
C ALA A 434 -12.50 12.63 22.54
N GLU A 435 -13.07 13.54 21.76
CA GLU A 435 -13.62 14.81 22.29
C GLU A 435 -14.61 14.65 23.48
N PRO A 436 -15.53 13.65 23.49
CA PRO A 436 -16.56 13.57 24.52
C PRO A 436 -16.03 13.28 25.93
N ILE A 437 -14.80 12.80 26.09
CA ILE A 437 -14.24 12.45 27.40
C ILE A 437 -13.42 13.58 28.03
N LEU A 438 -13.02 14.61 27.27
CA LEU A 438 -12.07 15.61 27.75
C LEU A 438 -12.67 16.49 28.85
N GLU A 439 -13.85 17.08 28.60
CA GLU A 439 -14.53 17.90 29.60
C GLU A 439 -14.94 17.08 30.84
N PRO A 440 -15.51 15.86 30.71
CA PRO A 440 -15.75 15.01 31.87
C PRO A 440 -14.51 14.74 32.75
N LEU A 441 -13.33 14.57 32.15
CA LEU A 441 -12.08 14.39 32.90
C LEU A 441 -11.69 15.68 33.63
N LEU A 442 -11.79 16.84 32.98
CA LEU A 442 -11.56 18.15 33.62
C LEU A 442 -12.55 18.38 34.77
N ASP A 443 -13.82 18.03 34.58
CA ASP A 443 -14.83 18.11 35.63
C ASP A 443 -14.51 17.19 36.81
N ALA A 444 -13.97 15.99 36.55
CA ALA A 444 -13.53 15.11 37.64
C ALA A 444 -12.39 15.75 38.44
N VAL A 445 -11.39 16.32 37.77
CA VAL A 445 -10.28 17.05 38.38
C VAL A 445 -10.79 18.22 39.24
N ARG A 446 -11.70 19.04 38.70
CA ARG A 446 -12.31 20.18 39.40
C ARG A 446 -13.14 19.76 40.62
N ARG A 447 -13.75 18.56 40.59
CA ARG A 447 -14.45 17.96 41.74
C ARG A 447 -13.51 17.40 42.82
N GLY A 448 -12.20 17.41 42.60
CA GLY A 448 -11.20 16.90 43.54
C GLY A 448 -10.73 15.47 43.29
N VAL A 449 -11.11 14.87 42.16
CA VAL A 449 -10.70 13.50 41.78
C VAL A 449 -9.29 13.52 41.18
N ILE A 450 -8.44 12.59 41.58
CA ILE A 450 -7.10 12.42 40.99
C ILE A 450 -7.22 11.62 39.69
N VAL A 451 -6.78 12.18 38.57
CA VAL A 451 -6.84 11.55 37.24
C VAL A 451 -5.42 11.21 36.80
N ASN A 452 -5.10 9.92 36.70
CA ASN A 452 -3.83 9.41 36.18
C ASN A 452 -4.05 8.84 34.77
N CYS A 453 -3.29 9.32 33.79
CA CYS A 453 -3.35 8.83 32.41
C CYS A 453 -1.98 8.36 31.94
N TYR A 454 -1.83 7.07 31.63
CA TYR A 454 -0.65 6.49 31.01
C TYR A 454 -0.92 6.34 29.51
N LEU A 455 -0.19 7.11 28.69
CA LEU A 455 -0.35 7.21 27.25
C LEU A 455 0.89 6.68 26.53
N CYS A 456 0.76 6.24 25.28
CA CYS A 456 1.92 5.81 24.49
C CYS A 456 2.38 6.93 23.56
N LEU A 457 3.63 7.36 23.70
CA LEU A 457 4.22 8.41 22.88
C LEU A 457 4.30 7.98 21.41
N GLY A 458 3.75 8.79 20.50
CA GLY A 458 3.82 8.53 19.06
C GLY A 458 2.87 7.46 18.54
N TYR A 459 1.97 6.92 19.37
CA TYR A 459 1.08 5.85 18.94
C TYR A 459 0.04 6.41 17.99
N ASN A 460 -0.04 5.87 16.77
CA ASN A 460 -1.00 6.29 15.74
C ASN A 460 -1.00 7.80 15.36
N ASP A 461 -0.03 8.61 15.80
CA ASP A 461 0.00 10.08 15.65
C ASP A 461 -0.38 10.59 14.28
N ALA A 462 0.25 10.00 13.26
CA ALA A 462 0.12 10.47 11.90
C ALA A 462 -1.35 10.48 11.45
N GLY A 463 -2.18 9.51 11.81
CA GLY A 463 -3.59 9.59 11.45
C GLY A 463 -4.49 10.22 12.52
N GLN A 464 -3.98 10.56 13.72
CA GLN A 464 -4.70 11.43 14.66
C GLN A 464 -4.71 12.90 14.20
N LEU A 465 -3.81 13.25 13.27
CA LEU A 465 -3.77 14.56 12.63
C LEU A 465 -4.75 14.70 11.46
N LEU A 466 -5.50 13.65 11.09
CA LEU A 466 -6.56 13.76 10.10
C LEU A 466 -7.67 14.73 10.54
N PRO A 467 -8.42 15.32 9.58
CA PRO A 467 -9.67 15.98 9.89
C PRO A 467 -10.57 15.09 10.75
N LEU A 468 -11.19 15.68 11.77
CA LEU A 468 -12.07 15.01 12.73
C LEU A 468 -11.38 14.05 13.73
N GLN A 469 -10.07 13.82 13.69
CA GLN A 469 -9.38 12.90 14.63
C GLN A 469 -8.80 13.57 15.89
N ASN A 470 -9.02 14.87 16.09
CA ASN A 470 -8.79 15.61 17.34
C ASN A 470 -7.33 15.73 17.87
N GLY A 471 -6.32 15.29 17.11
CA GLY A 471 -4.90 15.52 17.43
C GLY A 471 -4.22 14.42 18.24
N THR A 472 -2.90 14.54 18.46
CA THR A 472 -2.05 13.53 19.14
C THR A 472 -2.17 13.58 20.66
N ASN A 473 -1.61 12.59 21.37
CA ASN A 473 -1.59 12.54 22.83
C ASN A 473 -0.97 13.81 23.44
N GLU A 474 0.17 14.27 22.93
CA GLU A 474 0.84 15.49 23.39
C GLU A 474 -0.05 16.74 23.25
N MET A 475 -0.77 16.87 22.14
CA MET A 475 -1.72 17.97 21.92
C MET A 475 -2.89 17.94 22.93
N ILE A 476 -3.40 16.73 23.23
CA ILE A 476 -4.49 16.54 24.19
C ILE A 476 -4.04 16.80 25.61
N SER A 477 -2.86 16.30 26.01
CA SER A 477 -2.24 16.59 27.30
C SER A 477 -2.09 18.09 27.51
N SER A 478 -1.56 18.79 26.50
CA SER A 478 -1.43 20.25 26.52
C SER A 478 -2.78 20.95 26.72
N ARG A 479 -3.80 20.52 25.97
CA ARG A 479 -5.15 21.08 26.06
C ARG A 479 -5.77 20.87 27.43
N LEU A 480 -5.62 19.68 28.02
CA LEU A 480 -6.15 19.38 29.35
C LEU A 480 -5.47 20.25 30.42
N TYR A 481 -4.13 20.30 30.47
CA TYR A 481 -3.43 21.14 31.45
C TYR A 481 -3.74 22.64 31.29
N LYS A 482 -3.82 23.15 30.06
CA LYS A 482 -4.16 24.56 29.79
C LYS A 482 -5.60 24.92 30.16
N SER A 483 -6.49 23.95 30.30
CA SER A 483 -7.89 24.15 30.69
C SER A 483 -8.11 24.15 32.21
N LEU A 484 -7.05 23.99 33.00
CA LEU A 484 -7.05 24.06 34.46
C LEU A 484 -6.43 25.38 34.92
N HIS A 485 -7.03 26.00 35.94
CA HIS A 485 -6.74 27.38 36.32
C HIS A 485 -5.96 27.50 37.62
N THR A 486 -5.94 26.46 38.46
CA THR A 486 -5.21 26.45 39.74
C THR A 486 -4.13 25.36 39.76
N ASP A 487 -3.07 25.59 40.53
CA ASP A 487 -2.02 24.58 40.76
C ASP A 487 -2.58 23.33 41.44
N GLU A 488 -3.58 23.50 42.30
CA GLU A 488 -4.27 22.41 42.96
C GLU A 488 -5.01 21.52 41.95
N GLU A 489 -5.73 22.10 41.00
CA GLU A 489 -6.34 21.38 39.88
C GLU A 489 -5.28 20.66 39.03
N ARG A 490 -4.20 21.37 38.64
CA ARG A 490 -3.11 20.79 37.85
C ARG A 490 -2.44 19.62 38.55
N SER A 491 -2.29 19.66 39.88
CA SER A 491 -1.68 18.57 40.68
C SER A 491 -2.49 17.27 40.69
N ARG A 492 -3.80 17.37 40.41
CA ARG A 492 -4.73 16.23 40.35
C ARG A 492 -4.77 15.59 38.97
N LEU A 493 -4.41 16.31 37.90
CA LEU A 493 -4.22 15.73 36.57
C LEU A 493 -2.77 15.29 36.40
N ARG A 494 -2.56 13.98 36.22
CA ARG A 494 -1.23 13.38 36.14
C ARG A 494 -1.13 12.55 34.86
N ILE A 495 -0.48 13.09 33.84
CA ILE A 495 -0.31 12.43 32.56
C ILE A 495 1.14 11.91 32.45
N PHE A 496 1.29 10.70 31.93
CA PHE A 496 2.56 10.02 31.78
C PHE A 496 2.67 9.41 30.39
N ASP A 497 3.84 9.53 29.77
CA ASP A 497 4.22 8.74 28.60
C ASP A 497 4.78 7.38 29.03
N TYR A 498 4.42 6.32 28.32
CA TYR A 498 4.81 4.95 28.62
C TYR A 498 6.33 4.78 28.59
N ILE A 499 6.84 4.17 29.66
CA ILE A 499 8.24 3.78 29.84
C ILE A 499 8.31 2.27 30.07
N GLY A 500 9.05 1.56 29.22
CA GLY A 500 9.32 0.13 29.37
C GLY A 500 10.00 -0.19 30.71
N LYS A 501 9.85 -1.41 31.23
CA LYS A 501 10.42 -1.81 32.53
C LYS A 501 11.95 -1.78 32.54
N ASP A 502 12.57 -1.86 31.36
CA ASP A 502 14.00 -1.78 31.13
C ASP A 502 14.47 -0.36 30.74
N GLN A 503 13.58 0.63 30.69
CA GLN A 503 13.88 1.98 30.20
C GLN A 503 13.74 3.06 31.30
N THR A 504 14.45 4.18 31.10
CA THR A 504 14.32 5.42 31.89
C THR A 504 13.71 6.58 31.10
N LYS A 505 13.50 6.42 29.79
CA LYS A 505 12.98 7.46 28.90
C LYS A 505 11.92 6.88 27.94
N PRO A 506 10.92 7.66 27.51
CA PRO A 506 9.93 7.18 26.57
C PRO A 506 10.56 7.02 25.19
N ILE A 507 10.23 5.92 24.51
CA ILE A 507 10.65 5.69 23.13
C ILE A 507 9.45 5.93 22.23
N HIS A 508 9.57 6.90 21.33
CA HIS A 508 8.51 7.17 20.36
C HIS A 508 8.20 5.94 19.50
N ASN A 509 6.91 5.59 19.35
CA ASN A 509 6.44 4.39 18.65
C ASN A 509 6.87 4.30 17.16
N CYS A 510 7.35 5.39 16.56
CA CYS A 510 7.96 5.33 15.21
C CYS A 510 9.21 4.45 15.15
N PHE A 511 9.90 4.22 16.27
CA PHE A 511 11.09 3.36 16.34
C PHE A 511 10.80 1.88 16.54
N LYS A 512 9.56 1.52 16.91
CA LYS A 512 9.11 0.13 17.10
C LYS A 512 10.00 -0.68 18.05
N ARG A 513 10.19 -0.18 19.27
CA ARG A 513 11.05 -0.80 20.30
C ARG A 513 10.33 -1.09 21.61
N ARG A 514 9.65 -0.10 22.18
CA ARG A 514 8.88 -0.19 23.43
C ARG A 514 7.64 0.66 23.26
N SER A 515 6.51 0.00 23.01
CA SER A 515 5.21 0.65 22.90
C SER A 515 4.25 0.05 23.91
N CYS A 516 3.13 0.70 24.18
CA CYS A 516 2.07 0.14 25.03
C CYS A 516 0.73 0.21 24.33
N HIS A 517 -0.06 -0.85 24.45
CA HIS A 517 -1.35 -0.97 23.79
C HIS A 517 -2.43 -1.57 24.71
N ILE A 518 -2.27 -1.38 26.03
CA ILE A 518 -3.26 -1.72 27.06
C ILE A 518 -4.47 -0.77 26.98
N LYS A 519 -5.69 -1.28 27.25
CA LYS A 519 -6.91 -0.48 27.43
C LYS A 519 -7.56 -0.80 28.76
N LEU A 520 -7.37 0.09 29.72
CA LEU A 520 -7.83 -0.10 31.09
C LEU A 520 -8.25 1.24 31.69
N MET A 521 -9.41 1.26 32.34
CA MET A 521 -9.88 2.35 33.17
C MET A 521 -10.26 1.79 34.55
N ILE A 522 -9.70 2.32 35.63
CA ILE A 522 -10.03 1.94 37.01
C ILE A 522 -10.55 3.17 37.75
N ILE A 523 -11.66 3.01 38.46
CA ILE A 523 -12.37 4.06 39.17
C ILE A 523 -12.40 3.73 40.66
N ASP A 524 -11.90 4.66 41.47
CA ASP A 524 -11.86 4.58 42.93
C ASP A 524 -11.29 3.23 43.44
N GLU A 525 -10.36 2.64 42.67
CA GLU A 525 -9.77 1.32 42.91
C GLU A 525 -10.78 0.20 43.17
N SER A 526 -12.02 0.34 42.69
CA SER A 526 -13.14 -0.53 43.05
C SER A 526 -13.90 -1.07 41.84
N VAL A 527 -14.03 -0.26 40.79
CA VAL A 527 -14.69 -0.63 39.54
C VAL A 527 -13.73 -0.40 38.39
N ALA A 528 -13.68 -1.31 37.42
CA ALA A 528 -12.81 -1.18 36.25
C ALA A 528 -13.55 -1.46 34.94
N ILE A 529 -13.11 -0.85 33.85
CA ILE A 529 -13.48 -1.21 32.48
C ILE A 529 -12.20 -1.66 31.78
N GLN A 530 -12.18 -2.92 31.35
CA GLN A 530 -11.06 -3.51 30.62
C GLN A 530 -11.59 -4.16 29.34
N GLY A 531 -10.86 -4.01 28.23
CA GLY A 531 -11.29 -4.52 26.93
C GLY A 531 -10.45 -4.03 25.75
N ASN A 532 -11.14 -3.70 24.66
CA ASN A 532 -10.50 -3.35 23.38
C ASN A 532 -10.58 -1.87 23.01
N GLY A 533 -11.53 -1.13 23.56
CA GLY A 533 -11.78 0.25 23.17
C GLY A 533 -10.71 1.20 23.66
N ASN A 534 -10.01 1.86 22.74
CA ASN A 534 -9.16 3.01 23.09
C ASN A 534 -10.04 4.19 23.52
N LEU A 535 -9.42 5.18 24.14
CA LEU A 535 -10.04 6.48 24.37
C LEU A 535 -9.79 7.47 23.21
N ASP A 536 -9.73 6.95 21.98
CA ASP A 536 -9.50 7.70 20.75
C ASP A 536 -10.76 7.85 19.89
N THR A 537 -10.71 8.78 18.95
CA THR A 537 -11.81 9.09 18.02
C THR A 537 -12.32 7.83 17.31
N GLN A 538 -11.42 6.99 16.80
CA GLN A 538 -11.81 5.77 16.08
C GLN A 538 -12.64 4.81 16.96
N SER A 539 -12.18 4.53 18.18
CA SER A 539 -12.86 3.62 19.10
C SER A 539 -14.15 4.23 19.69
N PHE A 540 -14.19 5.57 19.83
CA PHE A 540 -15.34 6.29 20.38
C PHE A 540 -16.45 6.56 19.36
N TYR A 541 -16.19 6.43 18.06
CA TYR A 541 -17.21 6.70 17.03
C TYR A 541 -17.43 5.58 16.02
N HIS A 542 -16.46 4.70 15.76
CA HIS A 542 -16.49 3.87 14.54
C HIS A 542 -16.24 2.37 14.76
N SER A 543 -15.35 1.98 15.66
CA SER A 543 -15.00 0.58 15.87
C SER A 543 -16.10 -0.23 16.55
N GLN A 544 -16.20 -1.52 16.25
CA GLN A 544 -16.85 -2.50 17.12
C GLN A 544 -15.87 -2.88 18.23
N GLU A 545 -16.27 -2.76 19.48
CA GLU A 545 -15.40 -3.03 20.63
C GLU A 545 -16.12 -3.95 21.61
N ILE A 546 -15.35 -4.73 22.35
CA ILE A 546 -15.84 -5.51 23.48
C ILE A 546 -15.08 -5.12 24.75
N ASN A 547 -15.83 -4.87 25.82
CA ASN A 547 -15.30 -4.48 27.12
C ASN A 547 -16.14 -5.08 28.24
N ILE A 548 -15.50 -5.40 29.34
CA ILE A 548 -16.17 -5.83 30.57
C ILE A 548 -15.99 -4.74 31.63
N LEU A 549 -17.10 -4.39 32.28
CA LEU A 549 -17.15 -3.64 33.53
C LEU A 549 -17.01 -4.64 34.68
N TYR A 550 -16.07 -4.42 35.59
CA TYR A 550 -15.72 -5.28 36.72
C TYR A 550 -16.01 -4.55 38.04
N ASP A 551 -16.61 -5.24 39.02
CA ASP A 551 -16.88 -4.70 40.36
C ASP A 551 -16.11 -5.49 41.42
N SER A 552 -14.79 -5.23 41.51
CA SER A 552 -13.92 -5.94 42.45
C SER A 552 -12.72 -5.07 42.84
N PRO A 553 -12.70 -4.53 44.07
CA PRO A 553 -11.55 -3.78 44.56
C PRO A 553 -10.26 -4.61 44.61
N THR A 554 -10.36 -5.90 44.91
CA THR A 554 -9.22 -6.82 44.93
C THR A 554 -8.55 -6.93 43.57
N VAL A 555 -9.35 -7.14 42.52
CA VAL A 555 -8.85 -7.23 41.14
C VAL A 555 -8.33 -5.87 40.67
N CYS A 556 -9.04 -4.77 40.95
CA CYS A 556 -8.60 -3.43 40.58
C CYS A 556 -7.23 -3.07 41.17
N ARG A 557 -7.01 -3.34 42.46
CA ARG A 557 -5.71 -3.10 43.12
C ARG A 557 -4.62 -4.03 42.58
N SER A 558 -4.95 -5.29 42.34
CA SER A 558 -4.01 -6.24 41.72
C SER A 558 -3.57 -5.78 40.33
N TRP A 559 -4.50 -5.24 39.52
CA TRP A 559 -4.16 -4.65 38.22
C TRP A 559 -3.28 -3.42 38.35
N LEU A 560 -3.55 -2.50 39.28
CA LEU A 560 -2.67 -1.35 39.51
C LEU A 560 -1.26 -1.76 39.94
N ASP A 561 -1.12 -2.76 40.83
CA ASP A 561 0.21 -3.31 41.19
C ASP A 561 0.90 -3.92 39.98
N THR A 562 0.20 -4.78 39.24
CA THR A 562 0.77 -5.50 38.07
C THR A 562 1.22 -4.52 36.98
N ILE A 563 0.40 -3.51 36.71
CA ILE A 563 0.69 -2.46 35.73
C ILE A 563 1.95 -1.69 36.14
N ASN A 564 2.04 -1.20 37.38
CA ASN A 564 3.21 -0.45 37.85
C ASN A 564 4.46 -1.32 38.05
N ARG A 565 4.29 -2.63 38.27
CA ARG A 565 5.38 -3.60 38.38
C ARG A 565 6.04 -3.88 37.03
N ASN A 566 5.26 -3.92 35.96
CA ASN A 566 5.72 -4.39 34.64
C ASN A 566 6.14 -3.26 33.69
N GLN A 567 6.23 -2.02 34.18
CA GLN A 567 6.69 -0.86 33.42
C GLN A 567 7.24 0.22 34.37
N ASN A 568 8.10 1.12 33.89
CA ASN A 568 8.66 2.21 34.71
C ASN A 568 7.92 3.55 34.52
N THR A 569 6.69 3.51 33.98
CA THR A 569 5.92 4.71 33.59
C THR A 569 5.66 5.65 34.77
N ALA A 570 5.34 5.11 35.95
CA ALA A 570 5.13 5.92 37.16
C ALA A 570 6.40 6.64 37.64
N LEU A 571 7.58 6.05 37.39
CA LEU A 571 8.87 6.55 37.87
C LEU A 571 9.41 7.65 36.95
N TYR A 572 9.35 7.43 35.64
CA TYR A 572 10.03 8.29 34.66
C TYR A 572 9.11 8.93 33.63
N GLY A 573 7.84 8.55 33.55
CA GLY A 573 6.96 8.92 32.43
C GLY A 573 6.29 10.28 32.55
N ALA A 574 6.41 11.00 33.67
CA ALA A 574 5.61 12.20 33.92
C ALA A 574 5.85 13.29 32.87
N VAL A 575 4.78 13.83 32.28
CA VAL A 575 4.86 14.96 31.36
C VAL A 575 4.82 16.29 32.13
N SER A 576 5.32 17.36 31.51
CA SER A 576 5.26 18.70 32.07
C SER A 576 3.80 19.18 32.17
N SER A 577 3.43 19.72 33.33
CA SER A 577 2.11 20.36 33.51
C SER A 577 2.01 21.75 32.84
N GLU A 578 3.13 22.27 32.32
CA GLU A 578 3.16 23.56 31.61
C GLU A 578 2.69 23.42 30.16
N ASP A 579 3.22 22.42 29.43
CA ASP A 579 2.94 22.23 28.01
C ASP A 579 2.35 20.87 27.66
N GLY A 580 2.32 19.90 28.59
CA GLY A 580 1.76 18.56 28.39
C GLY A 580 2.69 17.58 27.67
N CYS A 581 3.97 17.91 27.47
CA CYS A 581 4.96 17.06 26.83
C CYS A 581 5.96 16.46 27.83
N TRP A 582 6.53 15.30 27.53
CA TRP A 582 7.65 14.77 28.29
C TRP A 582 8.95 15.50 27.91
N HIS A 583 9.76 15.85 28.90
CA HIS A 583 11.07 16.48 28.68
C HIS A 583 12.14 15.67 29.40
N ASP A 584 13.26 15.48 28.71
CA ASP A 584 14.43 14.83 29.28
C ASP A 584 14.92 15.62 30.51
N PRO A 585 14.96 15.01 31.73
CA PRO A 585 15.29 15.76 32.95
C PRO A 585 16.69 16.38 32.96
N GLU A 586 17.63 15.83 32.18
CA GLU A 586 19.01 16.32 32.13
C GLU A 586 19.18 17.41 31.06
N THR A 587 18.51 17.26 29.91
CA THR A 587 18.74 18.12 28.73
C THR A 587 17.59 19.09 28.42
N GLY A 588 16.41 18.90 29.02
CA GLY A 588 15.19 19.66 28.77
C GLY A 588 14.55 19.41 27.38
N LYS A 589 15.10 18.50 26.57
CA LYS A 589 14.65 18.25 25.20
C LYS A 589 13.49 17.27 25.15
N LEU A 590 12.63 17.44 24.14
CA LEU A 590 11.62 16.44 23.80
C LEU A 590 12.27 15.12 23.36
N PRO A 591 11.62 13.97 23.58
CA PRO A 591 12.07 12.69 23.07
C PRO A 591 12.26 12.73 21.56
N LYS A 592 13.26 12.00 21.07
CA LYS A 592 13.50 11.88 19.63
C LYS A 592 12.21 11.40 18.93
N GLY A 593 11.82 12.05 17.85
CA GLY A 593 10.64 11.68 17.06
C GLY A 593 9.32 12.32 17.52
N SER A 594 9.25 12.91 18.72
CA SER A 594 8.11 13.72 19.15
C SER A 594 7.93 14.94 18.22
N ILE A 595 6.66 15.29 17.98
CA ILE A 595 6.27 16.50 17.23
C ILE A 595 5.78 17.62 18.15
N GLY A 596 5.69 17.36 19.46
CA GLY A 596 5.20 18.28 20.48
C GLY A 596 3.78 18.78 20.20
N ILE A 597 3.49 19.98 20.70
CA ILE A 597 2.16 20.60 20.62
C ILE A 597 1.88 21.34 19.30
N ASN A 598 2.88 21.52 18.43
CA ASN A 598 2.74 22.26 17.17
C ASN A 598 3.10 21.39 15.97
N PRO A 599 2.12 20.75 15.32
CA PRO A 599 2.38 19.86 14.20
C PRO A 599 2.79 20.58 12.89
N GLY A 600 2.81 21.92 12.86
CA GLY A 600 3.15 22.77 11.71
C GLY A 600 1.95 23.20 10.84
N ARG A 601 2.15 24.18 9.93
CA ARG A 601 1.09 24.84 9.11
C ARG A 601 0.29 23.94 8.13
N PHE A 602 0.56 22.64 8.06
CA PHE A 602 -0.15 21.66 7.22
C PHE A 602 -0.27 20.28 7.91
N SER A 603 -0.56 20.27 9.22
CA SER A 603 -0.63 19.05 10.03
C SER A 603 -1.61 18.00 9.50
N TRP A 604 -2.74 18.42 8.91
CA TRP A 604 -3.70 17.53 8.26
C TRP A 604 -3.14 16.78 7.04
N ALA A 605 -2.13 17.32 6.36
CA ALA A 605 -1.44 16.61 5.27
C ALA A 605 -0.57 15.46 5.82
N LYS A 606 0.09 15.65 6.97
CA LYS A 606 0.74 14.56 7.74
C LYS A 606 -0.30 13.56 8.26
N GLY A 607 -1.47 14.08 8.68
CA GLY A 607 -2.77 13.41 8.88
C GLY A 607 -3.10 12.36 7.84
N ILE A 608 -3.23 12.84 6.61
CA ILE A 608 -3.62 12.07 5.43
C ILE A 608 -2.55 11.05 5.09
N VAL A 609 -1.26 11.40 5.14
CA VAL A 609 -0.15 10.45 4.97
C VAL A 609 -0.21 9.33 6.01
N GLY A 610 -0.48 9.66 7.28
CA GLY A 610 -0.59 8.71 8.39
C GLY A 610 -1.81 7.80 8.36
N ALA A 611 -2.96 8.31 7.92
CA ALA A 611 -4.16 7.52 7.74
C ALA A 611 -4.08 6.60 6.53
N VAL A 612 -3.45 7.08 5.45
CA VAL A 612 -3.07 6.25 4.30
C VAL A 612 -2.07 5.17 4.76
N GLN A 613 -1.15 5.48 5.67
CA GLN A 613 -0.26 4.50 6.31
C GLN A 613 -0.99 3.53 7.27
N ARG A 614 -2.10 3.89 7.93
CA ARG A 614 -2.88 2.97 8.78
C ARG A 614 -3.82 2.05 7.98
N VAL A 615 -4.44 2.56 6.92
CA VAL A 615 -5.16 1.74 5.93
C VAL A 615 -4.18 0.86 5.13
N ARG A 616 -2.94 1.32 4.97
CA ARG A 616 -1.82 0.48 4.54
C ARG A 616 -1.35 -0.46 5.64
N ALA A 617 -1.29 -0.13 6.93
CA ALA A 617 -0.87 -1.07 7.99
C ALA A 617 -1.86 -2.24 8.18
N SER A 618 -3.15 -2.04 7.91
CA SER A 618 -4.13 -3.14 7.80
C SER A 618 -4.00 -3.94 6.49
N LYS A 619 -3.08 -3.56 5.60
CA LYS A 619 -2.79 -4.18 4.29
C LYS A 619 -1.29 -4.47 4.03
N ASP A 620 -0.38 -3.99 4.87
CA ASP A 620 1.07 -3.96 4.75
C ASP A 620 1.70 -3.96 6.17
N THR A 621 1.76 -5.15 6.77
CA THR A 621 3.04 -5.64 7.31
C THR A 621 3.64 -6.65 6.33
N THR A 622 3.56 -6.35 5.03
CA THR A 622 4.79 -6.43 4.26
C THR A 622 5.75 -5.48 4.98
N THR A 623 7.04 -5.77 5.03
CA THR A 623 8.07 -4.75 5.28
C THR A 623 7.63 -3.38 4.73
N MET A 624 8.15 -2.24 5.22
CA MET A 624 8.26 -1.11 4.29
C MET A 624 9.02 -1.67 3.10
N THR A 625 8.32 -2.21 2.10
CA THR A 625 8.89 -2.59 0.83
C THR A 625 9.10 -1.22 0.25
N HIS A 626 10.29 -0.71 0.54
CA HIS A 626 10.96 0.21 -0.35
C HIS A 626 10.55 -0.19 -1.76
N TYR A 627 10.06 0.79 -2.54
CA TYR A 627 9.81 0.54 -3.95
C TYR A 627 11.04 -0.13 -4.55
N ASP A 628 10.85 -1.09 -5.44
CA ASP A 628 11.96 -1.78 -6.08
C ASP A 628 12.99 -0.76 -6.59
N GLN A 629 14.27 -1.02 -6.34
CA GLN A 629 15.33 -0.04 -6.56
C GLN A 629 15.27 0.65 -7.94
N PRO A 630 14.98 -0.03 -9.06
CA PRO A 630 14.82 0.64 -10.36
C PRO A 630 13.72 1.71 -10.40
N ILE A 631 12.64 1.54 -9.62
CA ILE A 631 11.56 2.54 -9.48
C ILE A 631 12.06 3.76 -8.71
N ILE A 632 12.85 3.52 -7.65
CA ILE A 632 13.48 4.58 -6.86
C ILE A 632 14.49 5.34 -7.72
N ASP A 633 15.35 4.65 -8.48
CA ASP A 633 16.40 5.26 -9.28
C ASP A 633 15.84 6.20 -10.36
N VAL A 634 14.80 5.76 -11.07
CA VAL A 634 14.09 6.59 -12.06
C VAL A 634 13.46 7.81 -11.39
N THR A 635 12.82 7.62 -10.23
CA THR A 635 12.21 8.75 -9.49
C THR A 635 13.27 9.74 -9.03
N ASN A 636 14.36 9.25 -8.46
CA ASN A 636 15.46 10.06 -7.95
C ASN A 636 16.13 10.87 -9.08
N TYR A 637 16.31 10.26 -10.26
CA TYR A 637 16.82 10.98 -11.42
C TYR A 637 15.91 12.13 -11.84
N ILE A 638 14.60 11.96 -11.78
CA ILE A 638 13.66 13.01 -12.19
C ILE A 638 13.62 14.16 -11.18
N TYR A 639 13.50 13.85 -9.89
CA TYR A 639 13.22 14.84 -8.85
C TYR A 639 14.47 15.43 -8.20
N ASN A 640 15.55 14.64 -8.09
CA ASN A 640 16.71 14.99 -7.25
C ASN A 640 18.00 15.19 -8.04
N GLN A 641 17.97 15.01 -9.37
CA GLN A 641 19.10 15.29 -10.26
C GLN A 641 18.72 16.37 -11.29
N PRO A 642 18.76 17.65 -10.91
CA PRO A 642 18.47 18.74 -11.84
C PRO A 642 19.53 18.79 -12.95
N LEU A 643 19.07 18.99 -14.19
CA LEU A 643 19.96 19.27 -15.31
C LEU A 643 20.21 20.79 -15.33
N ASP A 644 21.42 21.22 -14.97
CA ASP A 644 21.81 22.63 -14.93
C ASP A 644 21.99 23.17 -16.36
N PRO A 645 21.08 24.02 -16.87
CA PRO A 645 21.16 24.56 -18.23
C PRO A 645 22.40 25.42 -18.48
N SER A 646 23.11 25.84 -17.43
CA SER A 646 24.35 26.61 -17.56
C SER A 646 25.56 25.72 -17.86
N SER A 647 25.51 24.43 -17.49
CA SER A 647 26.58 23.46 -17.70
C SER A 647 26.84 23.19 -19.19
N PRO A 648 28.10 23.11 -19.65
CA PRO A 648 28.43 22.79 -21.05
C PRO A 648 27.82 21.46 -21.53
N THR A 649 27.81 20.43 -20.68
CA THR A 649 27.28 19.11 -21.03
C THR A 649 25.77 19.16 -21.24
N THR A 650 25.06 19.83 -20.34
CA THR A 650 23.60 19.98 -20.41
C THR A 650 23.21 20.89 -21.56
N LYS A 651 23.97 21.96 -21.87
CA LYS A 651 23.74 22.78 -23.08
C LYS A 651 23.80 21.95 -24.36
N SER A 652 24.79 21.07 -24.47
CA SER A 652 24.90 20.12 -25.59
C SER A 652 23.67 19.20 -25.65
N ALA A 653 23.27 18.63 -24.52
CA ALA A 653 22.08 17.78 -24.43
C ALA A 653 20.78 18.50 -24.80
N LEU A 654 20.58 19.76 -24.36
CA LEU A 654 19.41 20.55 -24.72
C LEU A 654 19.39 20.95 -26.21
N SER A 655 20.56 21.20 -26.80
CA SER A 655 20.69 21.41 -28.25
C SER A 655 20.31 20.15 -29.05
N ALA A 656 20.76 18.98 -28.58
CA ALA A 656 20.37 17.69 -29.17
C ALA A 656 18.86 17.43 -29.00
N ALA A 657 18.30 17.69 -27.81
CA ALA A 657 16.86 17.58 -27.55
C ALA A 657 16.04 18.52 -28.44
N ARG A 658 16.55 19.72 -28.74
CA ARG A 658 15.91 20.67 -29.66
C ARG A 658 15.87 20.14 -31.09
N THR A 659 16.97 19.53 -31.53
CA THR A 659 17.06 18.87 -32.84
C THR A 659 16.08 17.69 -32.92
N ALA A 660 15.99 16.90 -31.86
CA ALA A 660 15.03 15.80 -31.77
C ALA A 660 13.57 16.27 -31.76
N LEU A 661 13.27 17.38 -31.08
CA LEU A 661 11.93 17.98 -31.08
C LEU A 661 11.51 18.42 -32.50
N LEU A 662 12.41 19.08 -33.23
CA LEU A 662 12.15 19.48 -34.63
C LEU A 662 11.94 18.25 -35.53
N ASP A 663 12.85 17.27 -35.48
CA ASP A 663 12.73 16.04 -36.27
C ASP A 663 11.38 15.34 -36.03
N THR A 664 10.99 15.24 -34.76
CA THR A 664 9.76 14.61 -34.29
C THR A 664 8.51 15.34 -34.80
N LEU A 665 8.47 16.68 -34.69
CA LEU A 665 7.36 17.48 -35.17
C LEU A 665 7.26 17.45 -36.69
N GLY A 666 8.40 17.49 -37.39
CA GLY A 666 8.45 17.29 -38.83
C GLY A 666 7.87 15.94 -39.22
N CYS A 667 8.24 14.85 -38.54
CA CYS A 667 7.66 13.53 -38.77
C CYS A 667 6.14 13.51 -38.56
N ALA A 668 5.64 14.16 -37.50
CA ALA A 668 4.21 14.26 -37.25
C ALA A 668 3.45 14.97 -38.38
N ILE A 669 4.00 16.09 -38.88
CA ILE A 669 3.40 16.83 -40.00
C ILE A 669 3.48 16.04 -41.32
N GLN A 670 4.57 15.31 -41.57
CA GLN A 670 4.65 14.41 -42.72
C GLN A 670 3.58 13.30 -42.62
N THR A 671 3.40 12.69 -41.45
CA THR A 671 2.41 11.62 -41.26
C THR A 671 0.99 12.10 -41.51
N ILE A 672 0.57 13.22 -40.90
CA ILE A 672 -0.80 13.74 -41.08
C ILE A 672 -1.07 14.20 -42.52
N SER A 673 -0.05 14.68 -43.24
CA SER A 673 -0.20 15.11 -44.64
C SER A 673 -0.22 13.93 -45.62
N SER A 674 0.63 12.91 -45.44
CA SER A 674 0.80 11.85 -46.46
C SER A 674 0.13 10.51 -46.14
N SER A 675 -0.29 10.23 -44.89
CA SER A 675 -0.87 8.93 -44.52
C SER A 675 -2.38 9.03 -44.28
N ALA A 676 -3.17 8.45 -45.18
CA ALA A 676 -4.62 8.33 -44.99
C ALA A 676 -4.97 7.42 -43.79
N GLU A 677 -4.29 6.29 -43.63
CA GLU A 677 -4.53 5.36 -42.53
C GLU A 677 -4.27 5.99 -41.16
N ALA A 678 -3.20 6.79 -41.02
CA ALA A 678 -2.92 7.48 -39.77
C ALA A 678 -3.99 8.55 -39.46
N ARG A 679 -4.48 9.26 -40.49
CA ARG A 679 -5.57 10.24 -40.35
C ARG A 679 -6.85 9.64 -39.79
N GLU A 680 -7.14 8.38 -40.11
CA GLU A 680 -8.34 7.67 -39.61
C GLU A 680 -8.25 7.31 -38.12
N LEU A 681 -7.05 7.30 -37.53
CA LEU A 681 -6.85 6.94 -36.12
C LEU A 681 -6.88 8.14 -35.17
N VAL A 682 -6.68 9.37 -35.69
CA VAL A 682 -6.54 10.59 -34.89
C VAL A 682 -7.81 11.44 -34.89
N GLY A 683 -8.02 12.20 -33.81
CA GLY A 683 -9.23 12.99 -33.57
C GLY A 683 -9.99 12.57 -32.30
N PRO A 684 -11.07 13.27 -31.93
CA PRO A 684 -11.85 12.89 -30.76
C PRO A 684 -12.52 11.52 -30.97
N ILE A 685 -12.62 10.72 -29.89
CA ILE A 685 -13.29 9.40 -29.96
C ILE A 685 -14.76 9.54 -30.37
N VAL A 686 -15.41 10.61 -29.89
CA VAL A 686 -16.77 10.98 -30.27
C VAL A 686 -16.70 12.30 -31.01
N ASP A 687 -17.12 12.30 -32.27
CA ASP A 687 -17.16 13.49 -33.10
C ASP A 687 -17.93 14.63 -32.42
N GLY A 688 -17.37 15.84 -32.49
CA GLY A 688 -17.94 17.03 -31.86
C GLY A 688 -17.60 17.19 -30.38
N THR A 689 -16.80 16.31 -29.78
CA THR A 689 -16.30 16.50 -28.39
C THR A 689 -15.55 17.82 -28.26
N VAL A 690 -15.93 18.62 -27.27
CA VAL A 690 -15.26 19.88 -26.93
C VAL A 690 -14.51 19.70 -25.61
N VAL A 691 -13.19 19.92 -25.65
CA VAL A 691 -12.33 19.88 -24.46
C VAL A 691 -11.81 21.28 -24.15
N PRO A 692 -12.33 21.96 -23.11
CA PRO A 692 -11.79 23.24 -22.67
C PRO A 692 -10.31 23.10 -22.31
N ASP A 693 -9.49 24.03 -22.79
CA ASP A 693 -8.04 24.05 -22.52
C ASP A 693 -7.29 22.77 -22.93
N GLY A 694 -7.90 21.92 -23.76
CA GLY A 694 -7.30 20.70 -24.28
C GLY A 694 -6.08 20.94 -25.16
N PHE A 695 -5.28 19.89 -25.29
CA PHE A 695 -4.10 19.82 -26.16
C PHE A 695 -4.49 20.06 -27.61
N ARG A 696 -3.78 20.96 -28.31
CA ARG A 696 -3.94 21.16 -29.75
C ARG A 696 -2.99 20.24 -30.50
N LEU A 697 -3.55 19.29 -31.26
CA LEU A 697 -2.75 18.34 -32.03
C LEU A 697 -2.12 19.04 -33.27
N PRO A 698 -0.78 19.10 -33.40
CA PRO A 698 -0.08 19.73 -34.51
C PRO A 698 -0.58 19.30 -35.90
N GLY A 699 -0.74 20.27 -36.80
CA GLY A 699 -1.22 20.06 -38.18
C GLY A 699 -2.72 19.84 -38.31
N THR A 700 -3.49 19.96 -37.22
CA THR A 700 -4.94 19.70 -37.21
C THR A 700 -5.73 20.77 -36.45
N ARG A 701 -7.06 20.66 -36.56
CA ARG A 701 -8.03 21.44 -35.76
C ARG A 701 -8.37 20.82 -34.42
N TYR A 702 -7.84 19.62 -34.13
CA TYR A 702 -8.30 18.85 -32.98
C TYR A 702 -7.80 19.44 -31.67
N ARG A 703 -8.72 19.55 -30.72
CA ARG A 703 -8.46 19.92 -29.34
C ARG A 703 -8.90 18.76 -28.46
N LEU A 704 -7.94 18.07 -27.86
CA LEU A 704 -8.11 16.78 -27.23
C LEU A 704 -7.78 16.84 -25.74
N ASP A 705 -8.34 15.94 -24.95
CA ASP A 705 -7.85 15.72 -23.59
C ASP A 705 -6.41 15.16 -23.65
N PRO A 706 -5.59 15.31 -22.59
CA PRO A 706 -4.18 14.91 -22.63
C PRO A 706 -3.97 13.41 -22.83
N VAL A 707 -4.96 12.55 -22.57
CA VAL A 707 -4.86 11.10 -22.79
C VAL A 707 -5.00 10.79 -24.28
N LYS A 708 -6.08 11.27 -24.92
CA LYS A 708 -6.25 11.10 -26.38
C LYS A 708 -5.21 11.88 -27.18
N GLY A 709 -4.83 13.06 -26.70
CA GLY A 709 -3.75 13.86 -27.28
C GLY A 709 -2.42 13.11 -27.35
N ALA A 710 -2.06 12.41 -26.26
CA ALA A 710 -0.84 11.61 -26.21
C ALA A 710 -0.88 10.40 -27.15
N PHE A 711 -2.06 9.77 -27.33
CA PHE A 711 -2.23 8.73 -28.36
C PHE A 711 -1.98 9.31 -29.75
N ASP A 712 -2.69 10.38 -30.11
CA ASP A 712 -2.69 10.93 -31.45
C ASP A 712 -1.35 11.49 -31.86
N MET A 713 -0.71 12.23 -30.96
CA MET A 713 0.64 12.72 -31.20
C MET A 713 1.61 11.57 -31.41
N GLY A 714 1.49 10.48 -30.63
CA GLY A 714 2.33 9.30 -30.78
C GLY A 714 2.10 8.55 -32.10
N VAL A 715 0.86 8.47 -32.58
CA VAL A 715 0.55 7.97 -33.93
C VAL A 715 1.26 8.83 -34.97
N LEU A 716 1.08 10.15 -34.93
CA LEU A 716 1.68 11.04 -35.93
C LEU A 716 3.21 10.96 -35.95
N ILE A 717 3.85 10.88 -34.78
CA ILE A 717 5.31 10.75 -34.69
C ILE A 717 5.80 9.43 -35.29
N ARG A 718 5.15 8.31 -34.93
CA ARG A 718 5.73 6.97 -35.12
C ARG A 718 5.25 6.24 -36.38
N TYR A 719 4.10 6.60 -36.96
CA TYR A 719 3.42 5.76 -37.96
C TYR A 719 4.28 5.42 -39.17
N LEU A 720 4.98 6.43 -39.72
CA LEU A 720 5.86 6.28 -40.88
C LEU A 720 7.25 5.70 -40.57
N ASP A 721 7.54 5.41 -39.29
CA ASP A 721 8.84 4.93 -38.84
C ASP A 721 10.02 5.82 -39.25
N TYR A 722 9.77 7.13 -39.31
CA TYR A 722 10.71 8.14 -39.81
C TYR A 722 11.36 8.96 -38.68
N ASN A 723 10.96 8.73 -37.43
CA ASN A 723 11.52 9.39 -36.25
C ASN A 723 12.86 8.75 -35.80
N ASP A 724 13.48 9.34 -34.78
CA ASP A 724 14.77 8.91 -34.25
C ASP A 724 14.80 7.45 -33.78
N ALA A 725 15.99 6.92 -33.54
CA ALA A 725 16.17 5.57 -33.00
C ALA A 725 17.41 5.48 -32.10
N LEU A 726 17.33 4.58 -31.13
CA LEU A 726 18.47 4.09 -30.36
C LEU A 726 18.49 2.56 -30.48
N TRP A 727 19.67 1.94 -30.44
CA TRP A 727 19.77 0.48 -30.50
C TRP A 727 20.71 -0.08 -29.43
N GLY A 728 20.18 -0.72 -28.41
CA GLY A 728 20.95 -1.42 -27.40
C GLY A 728 20.75 -2.93 -27.49
N ARG A 729 20.74 -3.57 -26.33
CA ARG A 729 20.17 -4.92 -26.20
C ARG A 729 18.68 -4.96 -26.55
N GLU A 730 17.97 -3.85 -26.38
CA GLU A 730 16.65 -3.60 -26.95
C GLU A 730 16.70 -2.49 -28.03
N TRP A 731 15.73 -2.47 -28.94
CA TRP A 731 15.60 -1.43 -29.97
C TRP A 731 14.36 -0.58 -29.71
N GLY A 732 14.46 0.73 -29.93
CA GLY A 732 13.33 1.63 -29.68
C GLY A 732 13.59 3.06 -30.12
N HIS A 733 12.55 3.88 -30.01
CA HIS A 733 12.51 5.26 -30.48
C HIS A 733 12.23 6.19 -29.29
N PRO A 734 13.25 6.83 -28.70
CA PRO A 734 13.03 7.70 -27.54
C PRO A 734 12.13 8.91 -27.83
N SER A 735 12.08 9.39 -29.08
CA SER A 735 11.18 10.47 -29.51
C SER A 735 9.70 10.18 -29.31
N ASP A 736 9.30 8.90 -29.21
CA ASP A 736 7.91 8.52 -28.97
C ASP A 736 7.36 9.16 -27.68
N ASN A 737 8.21 9.35 -26.65
CA ASN A 737 7.82 9.97 -25.38
C ASN A 737 7.39 11.44 -25.51
N ILE A 738 7.84 12.13 -26.58
CA ILE A 738 7.47 13.53 -26.84
C ILE A 738 5.95 13.65 -26.98
N ALA A 739 5.27 12.61 -27.43
CA ALA A 739 3.82 12.58 -27.52
C ALA A 739 3.14 12.84 -26.16
N ALA A 740 3.52 12.11 -25.12
CA ALA A 740 2.97 12.28 -23.77
C ALA A 740 3.42 13.61 -23.15
N ILE A 741 4.70 13.94 -23.30
CA ILE A 741 5.30 15.16 -22.73
C ILE A 741 4.64 16.42 -23.30
N LEU A 742 4.53 16.52 -24.63
CA LEU A 742 3.97 17.70 -25.30
C LEU A 742 2.48 17.84 -25.02
N SER A 743 1.73 16.72 -25.06
CA SER A 743 0.29 16.71 -24.79
C SER A 743 -0.05 17.17 -23.38
N VAL A 744 0.68 16.66 -22.37
CA VAL A 744 0.49 17.07 -20.97
C VAL A 744 0.95 18.50 -20.75
N SER A 745 2.10 18.90 -21.30
CA SER A 745 2.67 20.22 -21.06
C SER A 745 1.87 21.35 -21.70
N ASP A 746 1.37 21.16 -22.93
CA ASP A 746 0.49 22.12 -23.60
C ASP A 746 -0.84 22.26 -22.87
N TRP A 747 -1.48 21.15 -22.51
CA TRP A 747 -2.72 21.16 -21.72
C TRP A 747 -2.54 21.87 -20.37
N LEU A 748 -1.44 21.59 -19.67
CA LEU A 748 -1.09 22.31 -18.43
C LEU A 748 -0.85 23.80 -18.71
N SER A 749 -0.12 24.15 -19.78
CA SER A 749 0.19 25.54 -20.12
C SER A 749 -1.09 26.34 -20.40
N ARG A 750 -2.05 25.73 -21.10
CA ARG A 750 -3.36 26.33 -21.37
C ARG A 750 -4.19 26.47 -20.10
N THR A 751 -4.30 25.42 -19.29
CA THR A 751 -5.08 25.44 -18.05
C THR A 751 -4.48 26.35 -16.97
N THR A 752 -3.18 26.65 -17.01
CA THR A 752 -2.56 27.60 -16.06
C THR A 752 -2.96 29.04 -16.24
N LYS A 753 -3.50 29.40 -17.42
CA LYS A 753 -4.09 30.72 -17.64
C LYS A 753 -5.32 30.95 -16.73
N THR A 754 -5.92 29.88 -16.20
CA THR A 754 -7.13 29.92 -15.34
C THR A 754 -6.96 29.25 -13.97
N SER A 755 -5.89 28.50 -13.74
CA SER A 755 -5.66 27.73 -12.50
C SER A 755 -4.19 27.70 -12.08
N LYS A 756 -3.90 27.52 -10.79
CA LYS A 756 -2.52 27.51 -10.28
C LYS A 756 -1.87 26.13 -10.51
N HIS A 757 -0.71 26.10 -11.16
CA HIS A 757 0.11 24.91 -11.35
C HIS A 757 1.19 24.75 -10.27
N THR A 758 1.49 23.49 -9.92
CA THR A 758 2.41 23.11 -8.84
C THR A 758 3.64 22.34 -9.33
N GLY A 759 3.76 22.07 -10.63
CA GLY A 759 4.92 21.44 -11.25
C GLY A 759 5.96 22.45 -11.76
N PRO A 760 6.89 22.03 -12.63
CA PRO A 760 7.93 22.91 -13.15
C PRO A 760 7.37 24.02 -14.06
N PRO A 761 8.15 25.08 -14.34
CA PRO A 761 7.75 26.13 -15.29
C PRO A 761 7.38 25.56 -16.67
N LEU A 762 6.27 26.00 -17.27
CA LEU A 762 5.78 25.46 -18.54
C LEU A 762 6.38 26.21 -19.74
N THR A 763 7.71 26.21 -19.81
CA THR A 763 8.54 26.85 -20.84
C THR A 763 9.18 25.84 -21.79
N LEU A 764 9.64 26.30 -22.95
CA LEU A 764 10.33 25.47 -23.93
C LEU A 764 11.59 24.81 -23.34
N GLN A 765 12.35 25.51 -22.49
CA GLN A 765 13.49 24.92 -21.78
C GLN A 765 13.08 23.71 -20.93
N THR A 766 11.95 23.81 -20.23
CA THR A 766 11.44 22.70 -19.41
C THR A 766 10.96 21.54 -20.27
N LEU A 767 10.35 21.83 -21.42
CA LEU A 767 10.01 20.81 -22.42
C LEU A 767 11.27 20.05 -22.86
N LEU A 768 12.37 20.74 -23.18
CA LEU A 768 13.62 20.09 -23.56
C LEU A 768 14.23 19.27 -22.41
N ILE A 769 14.18 19.75 -21.17
CA ILE A 769 14.64 19.00 -20.00
C ILE A 769 13.82 17.71 -19.84
N ALA A 770 12.50 17.80 -19.99
CA ALA A 770 11.59 16.65 -19.94
C ALA A 770 11.93 15.62 -21.03
N ILE A 771 12.21 16.08 -22.25
CA ILE A 771 12.64 15.24 -23.38
C ILE A 771 13.95 14.54 -23.03
N THR A 772 14.99 15.28 -22.61
CA THR A 772 16.28 14.72 -22.22
C THR A 772 16.14 13.65 -21.14
N LYS A 773 15.32 13.89 -20.11
CA LYS A 773 15.09 12.92 -19.04
C LYS A 773 14.37 11.67 -19.52
N ALA A 774 13.34 11.81 -20.36
CA ALA A 774 12.63 10.65 -20.91
C ALA A 774 13.54 9.79 -21.80
N TYR A 775 14.37 10.44 -22.63
CA TYR A 775 15.37 9.77 -23.46
C TYR A 775 16.34 8.98 -22.61
N GLU A 776 16.87 9.57 -21.54
CA GLU A 776 17.80 8.90 -20.65
C GLU A 776 17.16 7.68 -19.96
N ILE A 777 15.94 7.83 -19.43
CA ILE A 777 15.23 6.73 -18.75
C ILE A 777 15.01 5.57 -19.70
N GLN A 778 14.43 5.80 -20.89
CA GLN A 778 14.21 4.74 -21.87
C GLN A 778 15.54 4.16 -22.35
N GLY A 779 16.50 5.01 -22.71
CA GLY A 779 17.74 4.61 -23.35
C GLY A 779 18.63 3.77 -22.45
N ILE A 780 18.80 4.14 -21.17
CA ILE A 780 19.61 3.35 -20.24
C ILE A 780 19.04 1.94 -20.06
N HIS A 781 17.71 1.81 -19.91
CA HIS A 781 17.09 0.48 -19.87
C HIS A 781 17.32 -0.27 -21.18
N GLN A 782 17.13 0.41 -22.30
CA GLN A 782 17.22 -0.16 -23.65
C GLN A 782 18.65 -0.62 -24.02
N LEU A 783 19.69 0.08 -23.56
CA LEU A 783 21.09 -0.28 -23.78
C LEU A 783 21.42 -1.65 -23.18
N HIS A 784 20.90 -1.94 -21.99
CA HIS A 784 21.38 -3.05 -21.18
C HIS A 784 20.38 -4.22 -21.03
N ASN A 785 19.11 -4.03 -21.37
CA ASN A 785 18.03 -4.98 -21.09
C ASN A 785 17.24 -5.30 -22.36
N ALA A 786 17.11 -6.59 -22.73
CA ALA A 786 16.47 -7.05 -23.96
C ALA A 786 15.03 -7.57 -23.70
N PHE A 787 14.02 -6.70 -23.74
CA PHE A 787 12.62 -7.10 -23.52
C PHE A 787 12.07 -7.97 -24.67
N ASN A 788 12.58 -7.77 -25.88
CA ASN A 788 12.28 -8.55 -27.07
C ASN A 788 12.59 -10.04 -26.88
N ALA A 789 13.63 -10.39 -26.11
CA ALA A 789 14.01 -11.78 -25.82
C ALA A 789 12.95 -12.50 -24.96
N HIS A 790 12.10 -11.73 -24.28
CA HIS A 790 10.96 -12.20 -23.49
C HIS A 790 9.62 -12.04 -24.22
N GLY A 791 9.64 -11.71 -25.53
CA GLY A 791 8.44 -11.54 -26.35
C GLY A 791 7.63 -10.27 -26.08
N ILE A 792 8.17 -9.33 -25.29
CA ILE A 792 7.56 -8.04 -24.95
C ILE A 792 8.02 -6.97 -25.94
N ASP A 793 7.12 -6.07 -26.34
CA ASP A 793 7.50 -4.94 -27.19
C ASP A 793 8.19 -3.81 -26.40
N HIS A 794 9.14 -3.12 -27.02
CA HIS A 794 9.94 -2.05 -26.41
C HIS A 794 9.11 -0.87 -25.88
N VAL A 795 7.85 -0.71 -26.33
CA VAL A 795 6.97 0.38 -25.90
C VAL A 795 6.63 0.33 -24.41
N ILE A 796 6.96 -0.77 -23.70
CA ILE A 796 7.03 -0.77 -22.23
C ILE A 796 7.94 0.33 -21.68
N LEU A 797 9.07 0.60 -22.34
CA LEU A 797 10.02 1.63 -21.93
C LEU A 797 9.54 3.04 -22.27
N VAL A 798 8.77 3.19 -23.36
CA VAL A 798 8.05 4.43 -23.68
C VAL A 798 7.03 4.72 -22.57
N LYS A 799 6.25 3.70 -22.16
CA LYS A 799 5.29 3.82 -21.06
C LYS A 799 5.99 4.23 -19.76
N LEU A 800 7.13 3.61 -19.44
CA LEU A 800 7.94 3.91 -18.25
C LEU A 800 8.43 5.36 -18.23
N ALA A 801 9.17 5.77 -19.26
CA ALA A 801 9.79 7.09 -19.33
C ALA A 801 8.73 8.20 -19.37
N SER A 802 7.69 8.02 -20.20
CA SER A 802 6.57 8.96 -20.27
C SER A 802 5.83 9.11 -18.95
N ALA A 803 5.53 8.00 -18.25
CA ALA A 803 4.75 8.07 -17.01
C ALA A 803 5.53 8.73 -15.88
N ALA A 804 6.85 8.48 -15.83
CA ALA A 804 7.75 9.07 -14.87
C ALA A 804 7.88 10.59 -15.09
N VAL A 805 8.16 11.04 -16.32
CA VAL A 805 8.29 12.47 -16.65
C VAL A 805 6.96 13.21 -16.54
N CYS A 806 5.84 12.59 -16.98
CA CYS A 806 4.52 13.19 -16.82
C CYS A 806 4.14 13.36 -15.34
N SER A 807 4.59 12.49 -14.45
CA SER A 807 4.37 12.67 -12.99
C SER A 807 5.02 13.96 -12.48
N TRP A 808 6.24 14.26 -12.94
CA TRP A 808 6.93 15.51 -12.62
C TRP A 808 6.25 16.73 -13.24
N LEU A 809 5.91 16.66 -14.53
CA LEU A 809 5.17 17.73 -15.22
C LEU A 809 3.82 18.01 -14.55
N LEU A 810 3.12 17.01 -14.03
CA LEU A 810 1.84 17.17 -13.33
C LEU A 810 1.99 17.75 -11.91
N GLY A 811 3.21 17.93 -11.40
CA GLY A 811 3.48 18.37 -10.04
C GLY A 811 3.17 17.30 -8.98
N LEU A 812 3.25 16.02 -9.33
CA LEU A 812 3.11 14.93 -8.38
C LEU A 812 4.34 14.85 -7.46
N SER A 813 4.15 14.40 -6.23
CA SER A 813 5.27 14.12 -5.30
C SER A 813 6.10 12.90 -5.73
N GLU A 814 7.33 12.76 -5.22
CA GLU A 814 8.18 11.57 -5.47
C GLU A 814 7.47 10.25 -5.15
N THR A 815 6.66 10.20 -4.08
CA THR A 815 5.88 9.01 -3.72
C THR A 815 4.80 8.70 -4.76
N GLN A 816 4.18 9.72 -5.33
CA GLN A 816 3.22 9.54 -6.41
C GLN A 816 3.93 9.17 -7.72
N ALA A 817 5.11 9.71 -8.02
CA ALA A 817 5.90 9.27 -9.17
C ALA A 817 6.29 7.79 -9.07
N MET A 818 6.80 7.34 -7.91
CA MET A 818 7.06 5.92 -7.66
C MET A 818 5.79 5.07 -7.80
N ALA A 819 4.65 5.58 -7.34
CA ALA A 819 3.37 4.90 -7.52
C ALA A 819 3.00 4.77 -9.01
N THR A 820 3.10 5.85 -9.78
CA THR A 820 2.86 5.86 -11.22
C THR A 820 3.77 4.86 -11.94
N ILE A 821 5.07 4.86 -11.63
CA ILE A 821 6.05 3.92 -12.21
C ILE A 821 5.72 2.48 -11.83
N SER A 822 5.29 2.21 -10.59
CA SER A 822 4.89 0.85 -10.20
C SER A 822 3.67 0.36 -10.98
N HIS A 823 2.72 1.25 -11.32
CA HIS A 823 1.59 0.90 -12.17
C HIS A 823 2.02 0.54 -13.58
N VAL A 824 3.09 1.15 -14.12
CA VAL A 824 3.65 0.75 -15.41
C VAL A 824 4.03 -0.73 -15.40
N TRP A 825 4.75 -1.18 -14.37
CA TRP A 825 5.25 -2.55 -14.30
C TRP A 825 4.16 -3.60 -14.03
N MET A 826 3.10 -3.21 -13.32
CA MET A 826 1.91 -4.04 -13.10
C MET A 826 0.94 -4.06 -14.29
N ASP A 827 1.12 -3.17 -15.27
CA ASP A 827 0.23 -3.08 -16.42
C ASP A 827 0.44 -4.23 -17.42
N GLY A 828 -0.57 -4.44 -18.27
CA GLY A 828 -0.43 -5.36 -19.41
C GLY A 828 0.63 -4.85 -20.39
N HIS A 829 1.63 -5.69 -20.68
CA HIS A 829 2.68 -5.37 -21.65
C HIS A 829 2.35 -5.97 -23.01
N PRO A 830 2.34 -5.17 -24.08
CA PRO A 830 1.99 -5.67 -25.40
C PRO A 830 3.06 -6.66 -25.89
N SER A 831 2.61 -7.79 -26.43
CA SER A 831 3.48 -8.72 -27.16
C SER A 831 4.04 -8.05 -28.41
N ARG A 832 5.25 -8.43 -28.82
CA ARG A 832 5.91 -7.92 -30.03
C ARG A 832 5.47 -8.59 -31.35
N VAL A 833 4.51 -9.51 -31.32
CA VAL A 833 4.06 -10.29 -32.50
C VAL A 833 3.79 -9.44 -33.76
N TYR A 834 3.22 -8.24 -33.61
CA TYR A 834 2.90 -7.36 -34.74
C TYR A 834 4.10 -6.75 -35.46
N ARG A 835 5.33 -7.10 -35.06
CA ARG A 835 6.59 -6.66 -35.68
C ARG A 835 7.40 -7.80 -36.30
N SER A 836 6.89 -9.03 -36.29
CA SER A 836 7.70 -10.21 -36.61
C SER A 836 7.07 -11.11 -37.68
N GLY A 837 7.88 -11.50 -38.66
CA GLY A 837 7.53 -12.48 -39.69
C GLY A 837 6.24 -12.12 -40.44
N SER A 838 5.41 -13.13 -40.69
CA SER A 838 4.12 -12.98 -41.36
C SER A 838 3.07 -12.17 -40.58
N ASN A 839 3.33 -11.84 -39.32
CA ASN A 839 2.41 -11.09 -38.45
C ASN A 839 2.71 -9.59 -38.41
N THR A 840 3.63 -9.10 -39.23
CA THR A 840 3.96 -7.67 -39.31
C THR A 840 2.76 -6.89 -39.83
N ILE A 841 2.18 -6.03 -39.00
CA ILE A 841 0.95 -5.26 -39.29
C ILE A 841 1.06 -3.80 -38.79
N PRO A 842 0.14 -2.89 -39.20
CA PRO A 842 0.21 -1.46 -38.87
C PRO A 842 0.23 -1.10 -37.38
N ARG A 843 -0.09 -2.02 -36.46
CA ARG A 843 0.10 -1.80 -35.01
C ARG A 843 1.50 -1.34 -34.64
N LYS A 844 2.52 -1.73 -35.41
CA LYS A 844 3.90 -1.24 -35.23
C LYS A 844 4.01 0.29 -35.25
N GLY A 845 3.13 0.97 -35.99
CA GLY A 845 3.11 2.41 -36.20
C GLY A 845 2.33 3.20 -35.15
N TRP A 846 1.51 2.56 -34.33
CA TRP A 846 0.71 3.24 -33.30
C TRP A 846 0.87 2.69 -31.87
N ALA A 847 1.59 1.57 -31.68
CA ALA A 847 1.81 0.97 -30.37
C ALA A 847 2.51 1.92 -29.37
N ALA A 848 3.38 2.81 -29.85
CA ALA A 848 4.03 3.79 -28.99
C ALA A 848 3.08 4.90 -28.53
N GLY A 849 2.15 5.34 -29.39
CA GLY A 849 1.06 6.23 -29.01
C GLY A 849 0.15 5.62 -27.94
N ASP A 850 -0.18 4.33 -28.05
CA ASP A 850 -0.93 3.59 -27.02
C ASP A 850 -0.18 3.54 -25.68
N ALA A 851 1.14 3.34 -25.70
CA ALA A 851 1.97 3.41 -24.50
C ALA A 851 2.00 4.82 -23.87
N CYS A 852 2.11 5.88 -24.68
CA CYS A 852 2.04 7.27 -24.23
C CYS A 852 0.68 7.62 -23.61
N MET A 853 -0.41 7.24 -24.28
CA MET A 853 -1.78 7.35 -23.76
C MET A 853 -1.91 6.68 -22.39
N ARG A 854 -1.40 5.45 -22.28
CA ARG A 854 -1.45 4.68 -21.04
C ARG A 854 -0.62 5.33 -19.94
N ALA A 855 0.58 5.82 -20.25
CA ALA A 855 1.43 6.54 -19.31
C ALA A 855 0.73 7.78 -18.71
N VAL A 856 0.14 8.63 -19.55
CA VAL A 856 -0.62 9.81 -19.10
C VAL A 856 -1.81 9.38 -18.26
N HIS A 857 -2.56 8.38 -18.69
CA HIS A 857 -3.71 7.86 -17.95
C HIS A 857 -3.29 7.35 -16.55
N LEU A 858 -2.22 6.56 -16.44
CA LEU A 858 -1.70 6.08 -15.16
C LEU A 858 -1.30 7.23 -14.22
N ALA A 859 -0.60 8.24 -14.74
CA ALA A 859 -0.21 9.41 -13.95
C ALA A 859 -1.44 10.20 -13.45
N LEU A 860 -2.48 10.33 -14.26
CA LEU A 860 -3.74 10.97 -13.88
C LEU A 860 -4.53 10.16 -12.84
N LEU A 861 -4.51 8.83 -12.91
CA LEU A 861 -5.11 7.95 -11.89
C LEU A 861 -4.40 8.13 -10.53
N VAL A 862 -3.07 8.17 -10.53
CA VAL A 862 -2.30 8.41 -9.30
C VAL A 862 -2.51 9.84 -8.78
N ARG A 863 -2.64 10.83 -9.67
CA ARG A 863 -3.05 12.19 -9.29
C ARG A 863 -4.41 12.20 -8.59
N ALA A 864 -5.33 11.33 -9.00
CA ALA A 864 -6.64 11.13 -8.36
C ALA A 864 -6.58 10.31 -7.06
N GLY A 865 -5.39 9.95 -6.56
CA GLY A 865 -5.18 9.29 -5.28
C GLY A 865 -4.98 7.78 -5.35
N GLN A 866 -4.81 7.20 -6.54
CA GLN A 866 -4.45 5.78 -6.65
C GLN A 866 -3.05 5.52 -6.06
N VAL A 867 -2.95 4.48 -5.24
CA VAL A 867 -1.70 4.05 -4.61
C VAL A 867 -0.91 3.12 -5.53
N GLY A 868 0.40 3.10 -5.39
CA GLY A 868 1.29 2.16 -6.08
C GLY A 868 1.61 0.91 -5.25
N ALA A 869 2.41 0.02 -5.83
CA ALA A 869 2.90 -1.19 -5.18
C ALA A 869 4.43 -1.21 -5.13
N GLY A 870 5.01 -1.35 -3.93
CA GLY A 870 6.46 -1.32 -3.72
C GLY A 870 7.21 -2.43 -4.47
N GLY A 871 6.69 -3.66 -4.43
CA GLY A 871 7.27 -4.83 -5.08
C GLY A 871 6.74 -5.11 -6.50
N ALA A 872 6.37 -4.09 -7.28
CA ALA A 872 5.81 -4.29 -8.64
C ALA A 872 6.75 -5.07 -9.57
N LEU A 873 8.06 -5.00 -9.34
CA LEU A 873 9.08 -5.79 -10.01
C LEU A 873 9.37 -7.10 -9.26
N SER A 874 9.64 -7.05 -7.95
CA SER A 874 10.23 -8.17 -7.20
C SER A 874 9.26 -9.11 -6.47
N ALA A 875 8.00 -8.73 -6.29
CA ALA A 875 7.09 -9.47 -5.41
C ALA A 875 6.83 -10.90 -5.90
N VAL A 876 7.23 -11.92 -5.15
CA VAL A 876 6.93 -13.32 -5.51
C VAL A 876 5.49 -13.67 -5.10
N PRO A 877 4.67 -14.32 -5.95
CA PRO A 877 5.01 -14.88 -7.27
C PRO A 877 4.59 -14.01 -8.48
N TYR A 878 4.19 -12.75 -8.28
CA TYR A 878 3.47 -11.97 -9.29
C TYR A 878 4.24 -10.81 -9.92
N GLY A 879 5.39 -10.46 -9.37
CA GLY A 879 6.23 -9.34 -9.78
C GLY A 879 6.72 -9.53 -11.21
N PHE A 880 6.93 -8.42 -11.90
CA PHE A 880 7.33 -8.41 -13.30
C PHE A 880 8.60 -9.24 -13.56
N LEU A 881 9.56 -9.22 -12.63
CA LEU A 881 10.81 -9.98 -12.75
C LEU A 881 10.53 -11.48 -12.70
N GLU A 882 9.91 -11.99 -11.62
CA GLU A 882 9.62 -13.42 -11.46
C GLU A 882 8.77 -13.96 -12.63
N ARG A 883 7.76 -13.20 -13.06
CA ARG A 883 6.74 -13.71 -14.00
C ARG A 883 7.11 -13.53 -15.48
N THR A 884 8.04 -12.62 -15.80
CA THR A 884 8.23 -12.19 -17.19
C THR A 884 9.69 -12.01 -17.60
N PHE A 885 10.47 -11.25 -16.83
CA PHE A 885 11.82 -10.82 -17.24
C PHE A 885 12.95 -11.71 -16.69
N GLY A 886 12.68 -12.44 -15.60
CA GLY A 886 13.64 -13.31 -14.91
C GLY A 886 14.31 -12.64 -13.70
N ASN A 887 14.78 -13.49 -12.78
CA ASN A 887 15.26 -13.08 -11.45
C ASN A 887 16.64 -12.41 -11.43
N GLN A 888 17.29 -12.28 -12.59
CA GLN A 888 18.54 -11.51 -12.71
C GLN A 888 18.31 -10.00 -12.59
N GLY A 889 17.07 -9.52 -12.76
CA GLY A 889 16.73 -8.10 -12.64
C GLY A 889 17.19 -7.26 -13.84
N PHE A 890 17.11 -5.94 -13.69
CA PHE A 890 17.60 -5.01 -14.70
C PHE A 890 19.08 -4.70 -14.46
N VAL A 891 19.83 -4.62 -15.55
CA VAL A 891 21.15 -4.00 -15.54
C VAL A 891 20.96 -2.49 -15.71
N MET A 892 21.35 -1.73 -14.69
CA MET A 892 21.16 -0.29 -14.62
C MET A 892 22.52 0.42 -14.58
N GLU A 893 22.70 1.40 -15.46
CA GLU A 893 23.76 2.40 -15.32
C GLU A 893 23.18 3.69 -14.72
N GLY A 894 24.04 4.54 -14.17
CA GLY A 894 23.60 5.85 -13.67
C GLY A 894 23.07 6.74 -14.80
N PHE A 895 21.92 7.37 -14.56
CA PHE A 895 21.30 8.32 -15.49
C PHE A 895 22.11 9.62 -15.58
N ARG A 896 22.26 10.14 -16.79
CA ARG A 896 22.94 11.40 -17.11
C ARG A 896 22.12 12.17 -18.15
N ASP A 897 22.75 12.64 -19.22
CA ASP A 897 22.14 13.32 -20.36
C ASP A 897 22.70 12.79 -21.69
N TRP A 898 23.17 11.53 -21.69
CA TRP A 898 23.93 10.93 -22.79
C TRP A 898 23.05 10.49 -23.95
N VAL A 899 21.87 9.93 -23.68
CA VAL A 899 21.06 9.24 -24.70
C VAL A 899 20.61 10.19 -25.79
N VAL A 900 20.10 11.37 -25.43
CA VAL A 900 19.62 12.36 -26.42
C VAL A 900 20.74 12.84 -27.35
N GLN A 901 21.99 12.79 -26.90
CA GLN A 901 23.17 13.16 -27.67
C GLN A 901 23.66 12.04 -28.60
N ASN A 902 23.11 10.82 -28.49
CA ASN A 902 23.60 9.61 -29.15
C ASN A 902 22.51 8.79 -29.86
N VAL A 903 21.35 9.39 -30.11
CA VAL A 903 20.33 8.81 -31.01
C VAL A 903 20.76 8.90 -32.48
N LEU A 904 20.14 8.09 -33.33
CA LEU A 904 20.23 8.24 -34.79
C LEU A 904 18.98 8.93 -35.31
N PHE A 905 19.13 9.95 -36.15
CA PHE A 905 18.04 10.55 -36.89
C PHE A 905 17.86 9.87 -38.24
N LYS A 906 16.65 9.36 -38.52
CA LYS A 906 16.35 8.82 -39.85
C LYS A 906 16.11 9.98 -40.80
N VAL A 907 17.12 10.37 -41.57
CA VAL A 907 16.98 11.47 -42.55
C VAL A 907 16.40 11.02 -43.90
N MET A 908 16.30 9.71 -44.11
CA MET A 908 15.56 9.06 -45.20
C MET A 908 14.59 8.00 -44.64
N PRO A 909 13.45 7.71 -45.31
CA PRO A 909 12.43 6.78 -44.82
C PRO A 909 12.87 5.33 -45.07
N VAL A 910 13.91 4.90 -44.37
CA VAL A 910 14.49 3.56 -44.44
C VAL A 910 14.62 3.05 -43.00
N GLU A 911 14.43 1.75 -42.77
CA GLU A 911 14.78 1.17 -41.47
C GLU A 911 16.24 1.50 -41.13
N GLY A 912 16.53 1.85 -39.88
CA GLY A 912 17.79 2.52 -39.53
C GLY A 912 19.05 1.73 -39.88
N HIS A 913 19.00 0.39 -39.82
CA HIS A 913 20.12 -0.48 -40.19
C HIS A 913 20.36 -0.54 -41.70
N GLY A 914 19.41 -0.10 -42.52
CA GLY A 914 19.52 -0.03 -43.97
C GLY A 914 20.13 1.28 -44.50
N ILE A 915 20.20 2.34 -43.69
CA ILE A 915 20.59 3.69 -44.15
C ILE A 915 22.02 3.71 -44.72
N ALA A 916 22.99 3.16 -43.98
CA ALA A 916 24.38 3.09 -44.45
C ALA A 916 24.51 2.27 -45.74
N ALA A 917 23.70 1.22 -45.89
CA ALA A 917 23.69 0.40 -47.08
C ALA A 917 23.11 1.13 -48.30
N VAL A 918 22.07 1.96 -48.10
CA VAL A 918 21.52 2.83 -49.13
C VAL A 918 22.52 3.91 -49.55
N GLU A 919 23.24 4.53 -48.62
CA GLU A 919 24.29 5.50 -48.96
C GLU A 919 25.42 4.86 -49.76
N ALA A 920 25.89 3.67 -49.34
CA ALA A 920 26.87 2.89 -50.08
C ALA A 920 26.34 2.49 -51.47
N ALA A 921 25.05 2.18 -51.59
CA ALA A 921 24.40 1.86 -52.86
C ALA A 921 24.39 3.06 -53.81
N LEU A 922 24.06 4.25 -53.32
CA LEU A 922 24.08 5.48 -54.10
C LEU A 922 25.50 5.83 -54.58
N ALA A 923 26.51 5.65 -53.72
CA ALA A 923 27.91 5.81 -54.11
C ALA A 923 28.33 4.81 -55.21
N GLN A 924 27.94 3.53 -55.08
CA GLN A 924 28.19 2.54 -56.13
C GLN A 924 27.41 2.85 -57.41
N ARG A 925 26.18 3.36 -57.32
CA ARG A 925 25.36 3.76 -58.47
C ARG A 925 26.03 4.88 -59.28
N LEU A 926 26.66 5.84 -58.61
CA LEU A 926 27.46 6.88 -59.28
C LEU A 926 28.62 6.25 -60.06
N ARG A 927 29.38 5.33 -59.45
CA ARG A 927 30.49 4.62 -60.10
C ARG A 927 30.05 3.78 -61.30
N ILE A 928 28.88 3.13 -61.21
CA ILE A 928 28.28 2.39 -62.33
C ILE A 928 27.93 3.35 -63.47
N ARG A 929 27.33 4.50 -63.15
CA ARG A 929 26.95 5.54 -64.14
C ARG A 929 28.17 6.14 -64.84
N GLU A 930 29.21 6.48 -64.09
CA GLU A 930 30.45 7.06 -64.62
C GLU A 930 31.17 6.13 -65.61
N ARG A 931 30.94 4.83 -65.50
CA ARG A 931 31.45 3.82 -66.44
C ARG A 931 30.51 3.56 -67.63
N GLY A 932 29.41 4.30 -67.74
CA GLY A 932 28.40 4.12 -68.80
C GLY A 932 27.62 2.81 -68.70
N LEU A 933 27.59 2.17 -67.52
CA LEU A 933 26.92 0.89 -67.30
C LEU A 933 25.53 1.09 -66.71
N SER A 934 24.68 0.08 -66.88
CA SER A 934 23.32 0.01 -66.34
C SER A 934 23.25 -0.93 -65.14
N VAL A 935 22.45 -0.58 -64.13
CA VAL A 935 22.25 -1.48 -62.96
C VAL A 935 21.56 -2.77 -63.39
N GLU A 936 20.50 -2.66 -64.19
CA GLU A 936 19.70 -3.81 -64.62
C GLU A 936 20.49 -4.81 -65.48
N GLY A 937 21.24 -4.31 -66.47
CA GLY A 937 21.96 -5.14 -67.43
C GLY A 937 23.30 -5.65 -66.92
N ASP A 938 24.04 -4.85 -66.16
CA ASP A 938 25.47 -5.10 -65.91
C ASP A 938 25.78 -5.61 -64.50
N VAL A 939 24.92 -5.40 -63.50
CA VAL A 939 25.17 -5.90 -62.12
C VAL A 939 24.78 -7.37 -62.03
N VAL A 940 25.72 -8.27 -61.75
CA VAL A 940 25.43 -9.71 -61.61
C VAL A 940 25.32 -10.16 -60.16
N ARG A 941 25.98 -9.46 -59.23
CA ARG A 941 25.94 -9.76 -57.80
C ARG A 941 26.29 -8.52 -56.98
N VAL A 942 25.64 -8.36 -55.83
CA VAL A 942 25.97 -7.34 -54.84
C VAL A 942 26.24 -8.03 -53.51
N GLU A 943 27.46 -7.93 -53.00
CA GLU A 943 27.78 -8.34 -51.64
C GLU A 943 27.57 -7.17 -50.69
N VAL A 944 26.84 -7.42 -49.60
CA VAL A 944 26.58 -6.48 -48.52
C VAL A 944 27.17 -7.05 -47.25
N ARG A 945 28.14 -6.35 -46.65
CA ARG A 945 28.51 -6.59 -45.25
C ARG A 945 27.74 -5.62 -44.37
N ALA A 946 27.10 -6.12 -43.33
CA ALA A 946 26.34 -5.30 -42.41
C ALA A 946 26.50 -5.82 -40.97
N THR A 947 25.91 -5.12 -40.00
CA THR A 947 25.88 -5.60 -38.62
C THR A 947 25.00 -6.85 -38.49
N ALA A 948 25.25 -7.68 -37.47
CA ALA A 948 24.39 -8.83 -37.17
C ALA A 948 22.93 -8.41 -36.88
N ALA A 949 22.71 -7.19 -36.36
CA ALA A 949 21.36 -6.64 -36.18
C ALA A 949 20.67 -6.36 -37.52
N ALA A 950 21.37 -5.79 -38.50
CA ALA A 950 20.83 -5.58 -39.85
C ALA A 950 20.45 -6.93 -40.51
N ASP A 951 21.32 -7.93 -40.35
CA ASP A 951 21.09 -9.29 -40.82
C ASP A 951 19.86 -9.93 -40.16
N LEU A 952 19.68 -9.76 -38.85
CA LEU A 952 18.55 -10.31 -38.11
C LEU A 952 17.21 -9.62 -38.44
N ILE A 953 17.21 -8.29 -38.58
CA ILE A 953 15.97 -7.49 -38.59
C ILE A 953 15.44 -7.29 -40.01
N ILE A 954 16.33 -6.99 -40.97
CA ILE A 954 15.93 -6.51 -42.29
C ILE A 954 16.46 -7.36 -43.46
N ASN A 955 17.19 -8.46 -43.21
CA ASN A 955 17.51 -9.43 -44.26
C ASN A 955 16.30 -10.33 -44.54
N LYS A 956 15.47 -9.96 -45.53
CA LYS A 956 14.26 -10.72 -45.91
C LYS A 956 14.40 -11.34 -47.29
N LYS A 957 14.09 -12.64 -47.38
CA LYS A 957 14.00 -13.39 -48.64
C LYS A 957 12.54 -13.70 -48.98
N GLY A 958 12.23 -13.82 -50.27
CA GLY A 958 10.89 -14.15 -50.76
C GLY A 958 9.97 -12.94 -51.01
N VAL A 959 8.67 -13.20 -51.09
CA VAL A 959 7.64 -12.21 -51.46
C VAL A 959 7.41 -11.23 -50.31
N LEU A 960 7.38 -9.92 -50.63
CA LEU A 960 7.05 -8.84 -49.70
C LEU A 960 5.59 -8.44 -49.92
N ARG A 961 4.76 -8.41 -48.86
CA ARG A 961 3.29 -8.38 -49.01
C ARG A 961 2.65 -7.01 -48.80
N ASN A 962 3.34 -6.11 -48.12
CA ASN A 962 2.83 -4.79 -47.77
C ASN A 962 3.96 -3.76 -47.70
N ALA A 963 3.62 -2.49 -47.47
CA ALA A 963 4.59 -1.41 -47.28
C ALA A 963 5.60 -1.69 -46.14
N ALA A 964 5.09 -2.24 -45.03
CA ALA A 964 5.88 -2.59 -43.85
C ALA A 964 6.83 -3.79 -44.05
N ASP A 965 6.63 -4.60 -45.08
CA ASP A 965 7.58 -5.64 -45.46
C ASP A 965 8.75 -5.04 -46.25
N ARG A 966 8.45 -4.04 -47.08
CA ARG A 966 9.41 -3.41 -48.00
C ARG A 966 10.32 -2.41 -47.30
N ASP A 967 9.79 -1.62 -46.36
CA ASP A 967 10.62 -0.73 -45.53
C ASP A 967 11.60 -1.51 -44.62
N HIS A 968 11.27 -2.76 -44.26
CA HIS A 968 12.09 -3.69 -43.46
C HIS A 968 12.77 -4.79 -44.32
N CYS A 969 13.13 -4.49 -45.57
CA CYS A 969 13.92 -5.39 -46.42
C CYS A 969 15.14 -4.66 -47.00
N ILE A 970 16.34 -4.95 -46.49
CA ILE A 970 17.59 -4.30 -46.91
C ILE A 970 17.85 -4.49 -48.41
N GLN A 971 17.51 -5.66 -48.96
CA GLN A 971 17.63 -5.92 -50.39
C GLN A 971 16.70 -5.04 -51.21
N PHE A 972 15.48 -4.79 -50.72
CA PHE A 972 14.52 -3.94 -51.43
C PHE A 972 15.02 -2.50 -51.49
N VAL A 973 15.42 -1.93 -50.36
CA VAL A 973 15.88 -0.53 -50.31
C VAL A 973 17.18 -0.30 -51.06
N ILE A 974 18.12 -1.27 -51.05
CA ILE A 974 19.32 -1.23 -51.89
C ILE A 974 18.93 -1.31 -53.38
N ALA A 975 18.06 -2.24 -53.76
CA ALA A 975 17.64 -2.40 -55.14
C ALA A 975 16.97 -1.13 -55.69
N VAL A 976 16.03 -0.55 -54.93
CA VAL A 976 15.38 0.71 -55.28
C VAL A 976 16.40 1.83 -55.37
N ALA A 977 17.31 1.97 -54.39
CA ALA A 977 18.33 3.03 -54.42
C ALA A 977 19.25 2.94 -55.65
N LEU A 978 19.68 1.73 -56.02
CA LEU A 978 20.49 1.51 -57.21
C LEU A 978 19.71 1.84 -58.50
N LEU A 979 18.48 1.35 -58.63
CA LEU A 979 17.67 1.54 -59.84
C LEU A 979 17.20 2.99 -59.99
N LYS A 980 16.64 3.58 -58.92
CA LYS A 980 16.17 4.98 -58.86
C LYS A 980 17.32 5.98 -58.97
N GLY A 981 18.48 5.65 -58.41
CA GLY A 981 19.61 6.58 -58.29
C GLY A 981 19.42 7.68 -57.25
N ALA A 982 18.42 7.52 -56.38
CA ALA A 982 18.12 8.38 -55.24
C ALA A 982 17.66 7.50 -54.07
N ALA A 983 17.68 8.03 -52.85
CA ALA A 983 17.16 7.33 -51.69
C ALA A 983 15.67 6.98 -51.88
N PRO A 984 15.19 5.85 -51.34
CA PRO A 984 13.76 5.55 -51.33
C PRO A 984 12.96 6.63 -50.62
N GLU A 985 11.77 6.93 -51.12
CA GLU A 985 10.79 7.85 -50.54
C GLU A 985 9.57 7.06 -50.01
N VAL A 986 8.76 7.67 -49.14
CA VAL A 986 7.60 7.01 -48.52
C VAL A 986 6.67 6.38 -49.58
N ALA A 987 6.43 7.09 -50.69
CA ALA A 987 5.57 6.62 -51.79
C ALA A 987 6.12 5.37 -52.51
N ASP A 988 7.44 5.15 -52.47
CA ASP A 988 8.05 3.98 -53.11
C ASP A 988 7.64 2.67 -52.41
N TYR A 989 7.20 2.75 -51.16
CA TYR A 989 6.69 1.62 -50.38
C TYR A 989 5.18 1.44 -50.46
N ALA A 990 4.41 2.19 -51.25
CA ALA A 990 2.98 1.93 -51.39
C ALA A 990 2.72 0.64 -52.19
N ASP A 991 1.67 -0.14 -51.89
CA ASP A 991 1.40 -1.44 -52.58
C ASP A 991 1.19 -1.28 -54.09
N GLY A 992 0.64 -0.13 -54.51
CA GLY A 992 0.49 0.24 -55.91
C GLY A 992 1.71 0.94 -56.53
N SER A 993 2.84 1.07 -55.82
CA SER A 993 4.02 1.74 -56.37
C SER A 993 4.67 0.91 -57.47
N TYR A 994 5.31 1.58 -58.43
CA TYR A 994 6.09 0.92 -59.49
C TYR A 994 7.10 -0.09 -58.90
N TRP A 995 7.77 0.28 -57.82
CA TRP A 995 8.80 -0.54 -57.19
C TRP A 995 8.23 -1.80 -56.50
N ALA A 996 7.00 -1.73 -55.99
CA ALA A 996 6.33 -2.85 -55.32
C ALA A 996 6.06 -4.03 -56.26
N THR A 997 5.72 -3.73 -57.51
CA THR A 997 5.28 -4.72 -58.51
C THR A 997 6.34 -5.00 -59.58
N SER A 998 7.51 -4.38 -59.49
CA SER A 998 8.54 -4.41 -60.52
C SER A 998 9.37 -5.71 -60.48
N ALA A 999 9.27 -6.53 -61.53
CA ALA A 999 10.09 -7.72 -61.72
C ALA A 999 11.62 -7.43 -61.72
N VAL A 1000 12.03 -6.22 -62.13
CA VAL A 1000 13.45 -5.79 -62.13
C VAL A 1000 13.99 -5.67 -60.71
N VAL A 1001 13.19 -5.11 -59.78
CA VAL A 1001 13.51 -5.00 -58.35
C VAL A 1001 13.64 -6.40 -57.76
N ASP A 1002 12.68 -7.30 -58.02
CA ASP A 1002 12.74 -8.67 -57.51
C ASP A 1002 13.94 -9.47 -58.04
N SER A 1003 14.26 -9.31 -59.33
CA SER A 1003 15.46 -9.89 -59.94
C SER A 1003 16.74 -9.36 -59.29
N LEU A 1004 16.83 -8.05 -59.03
CA LEU A 1004 17.99 -7.46 -58.36
C LEU A 1004 18.10 -7.90 -56.90
N ARG A 1005 16.98 -7.98 -56.17
CA ARG A 1005 16.93 -8.51 -54.80
C ARG A 1005 17.50 -9.92 -54.71
N GLY A 1006 17.19 -10.78 -55.68
CA GLY A 1006 17.74 -12.14 -55.77
C GLY A 1006 19.27 -12.20 -55.96
N ARG A 1007 19.91 -11.10 -56.36
CA ARG A 1007 21.36 -10.96 -56.57
C ARG A 1007 22.08 -10.25 -55.41
N ILE A 1008 21.35 -9.79 -54.38
CA ILE A 1008 21.91 -9.09 -53.22
C ILE A 1008 22.14 -10.11 -52.08
N GLU A 1009 23.40 -10.34 -51.75
CA GLU A 1009 23.86 -11.25 -50.71
C GLU A 1009 24.27 -10.45 -49.48
N VAL A 1010 23.52 -10.58 -48.39
CA VAL A 1010 23.81 -9.90 -47.12
C VAL A 1010 24.50 -10.89 -46.19
N ARG A 1011 25.60 -10.46 -45.57
CA ARG A 1011 26.30 -11.20 -44.52
C ARG A 1011 26.61 -10.30 -43.32
N ALA A 1012 26.45 -10.85 -42.13
CA ALA A 1012 26.90 -10.20 -40.91
C ALA A 1012 28.44 -10.11 -40.87
N ASP A 1013 28.95 -8.97 -40.44
CA ASP A 1013 30.38 -8.72 -40.23
C ASP A 1013 30.68 -8.52 -38.74
N GLU A 1014 31.66 -9.26 -38.22
CA GLU A 1014 32.01 -9.24 -36.80
C GLU A 1014 32.57 -7.88 -36.36
N GLY A 1015 33.33 -7.19 -37.23
CA GLY A 1015 33.90 -5.88 -36.93
C GLY A 1015 32.84 -4.81 -36.82
N LEU A 1016 31.95 -4.73 -37.82
CA LEU A 1016 30.81 -3.80 -37.81
C LEU A 1016 29.86 -4.09 -36.64
N THR A 1017 29.64 -5.36 -36.31
CA THR A 1017 28.79 -5.76 -35.17
C THR A 1017 29.41 -5.36 -33.84
N ARG A 1018 30.73 -5.52 -33.67
CA ARG A 1018 31.43 -5.07 -32.46
C ARG A 1018 31.35 -3.55 -32.30
N ASP A 1019 31.56 -2.81 -33.38
CA ASP A 1019 31.56 -1.34 -33.35
C ASP A 1019 30.15 -0.76 -33.13
N TYR A 1020 29.11 -1.47 -33.58
CA TYR A 1020 27.70 -1.17 -33.28
C TYR A 1020 27.37 -1.27 -31.78
N LEU A 1021 27.92 -2.27 -31.08
CA LEU A 1021 27.71 -2.46 -29.64
C LEU A 1021 28.65 -1.62 -28.76
N ASN A 1022 29.71 -1.03 -29.34
CA ASN A 1022 30.65 -0.20 -28.61
C ASN A 1022 30.04 1.19 -28.33
N LEU A 1023 29.85 1.53 -27.06
CA LEU A 1023 29.25 2.80 -26.61
C LEU A 1023 30.02 4.05 -27.07
N GLU A 1024 31.33 3.95 -27.29
CA GLU A 1024 32.12 5.06 -27.82
C GLU A 1024 31.98 5.21 -29.33
N LYS A 1025 31.65 4.15 -30.06
CA LYS A 1025 31.50 4.16 -31.52
C LYS A 1025 30.05 4.29 -31.96
N ARG A 1026 29.23 3.31 -31.60
CA ARG A 1026 27.79 3.24 -31.92
C ARG A 1026 27.48 3.20 -33.42
N SER A 1027 28.43 2.78 -34.24
CA SER A 1027 28.28 2.80 -35.70
C SER A 1027 27.16 1.88 -36.17
N ILE A 1028 26.50 2.24 -37.27
CA ILE A 1028 25.52 1.39 -37.96
C ILE A 1028 26.02 1.09 -39.35
N GLY A 1029 27.26 0.60 -39.40
CA GLY A 1029 28.00 0.52 -40.64
C GLY A 1029 27.49 -0.57 -41.58
N ALA A 1030 27.56 -0.29 -42.87
CA ALA A 1030 27.36 -1.26 -43.92
C ALA A 1030 28.30 -0.99 -45.09
N SER A 1031 28.69 -2.03 -45.81
CA SER A 1031 29.49 -1.91 -47.01
C SER A 1031 28.90 -2.67 -48.19
N LEU A 1032 29.09 -2.13 -49.38
CA LEU A 1032 28.63 -2.72 -50.64
C LEU A 1032 29.80 -2.94 -51.61
N THR A 1033 29.85 -4.15 -52.17
CA THR A 1033 30.75 -4.54 -53.27
C THR A 1033 29.90 -5.03 -54.44
N VAL A 1034 30.14 -4.49 -55.63
CA VAL A 1034 29.33 -4.79 -56.83
C VAL A 1034 30.16 -5.55 -57.86
N TYR A 1035 29.64 -6.69 -58.31
CA TYR A 1035 30.23 -7.52 -59.34
C TYR A 1035 29.50 -7.28 -60.66
N LEU A 1036 30.27 -7.01 -61.72
CA LEU A 1036 29.75 -6.65 -63.03
C LEU A 1036 29.85 -7.82 -64.01
N ARG A 1037 28.97 -7.83 -65.03
CA ARG A 1037 28.88 -8.87 -66.06
C ARG A 1037 30.17 -9.04 -66.86
N ASN A 1038 30.95 -7.98 -67.01
CA ASN A 1038 32.25 -8.00 -67.69
C ASN A 1038 33.39 -8.61 -66.83
N GLY A 1039 33.08 -9.16 -65.65
CA GLY A 1039 34.05 -9.77 -64.73
C GLY A 1039 34.74 -8.77 -63.79
N SER A 1040 34.58 -7.46 -63.97
CA SER A 1040 35.15 -6.46 -63.08
C SER A 1040 34.36 -6.33 -61.77
N VAL A 1041 35.07 -5.98 -60.69
CA VAL A 1041 34.49 -5.76 -59.36
C VAL A 1041 34.71 -4.30 -58.98
N LEU A 1042 33.65 -3.60 -58.58
CA LEU A 1042 33.77 -2.26 -58.02
C LEU A 1042 34.27 -2.37 -56.58
N ASN A 1043 35.31 -1.60 -56.25
CA ASN A 1043 35.87 -1.53 -54.90
C ASN A 1043 34.76 -1.28 -53.88
N GLU A 1044 34.90 -1.92 -52.72
CA GLU A 1044 33.97 -1.79 -51.62
C GLU A 1044 33.76 -0.31 -51.25
N VAL A 1045 32.51 0.05 -50.96
CA VAL A 1045 32.16 1.30 -50.30
C VAL A 1045 31.66 0.96 -48.91
N LEU A 1046 32.41 1.37 -47.87
CA LEU A 1046 32.02 1.26 -46.47
C LEU A 1046 31.50 2.61 -45.98
N VAL A 1047 30.29 2.62 -45.45
CA VAL A 1047 29.72 3.77 -44.72
C VAL A 1047 29.63 3.35 -43.26
N GLU A 1048 30.49 3.89 -42.40
CA GLU A 1048 30.49 3.58 -40.95
C GLU A 1048 29.49 4.45 -40.17
N TYR A 1049 29.44 5.75 -40.48
CA TYR A 1049 28.55 6.73 -39.85
C TYR A 1049 27.67 7.41 -40.90
N PRO A 1050 26.45 6.90 -41.15
CA PRO A 1050 25.55 7.50 -42.13
C PRO A 1050 25.13 8.91 -41.73
N ILE A 1051 24.52 9.65 -42.67
CA ILE A 1051 24.19 11.07 -42.52
C ILE A 1051 23.28 11.39 -41.31
N GLY A 1052 22.54 10.41 -40.81
CA GLY A 1052 21.68 10.52 -39.63
C GLY A 1052 22.39 10.32 -38.28
N HIS A 1053 23.65 9.87 -38.29
CA HIS A 1053 24.38 9.52 -37.08
C HIS A 1053 25.04 10.74 -36.45
N VAL A 1054 24.89 10.97 -35.15
CA VAL A 1054 25.38 12.18 -34.44
C VAL A 1054 26.87 12.51 -34.64
N LYS A 1055 27.71 11.50 -34.90
CA LYS A 1055 29.13 11.69 -35.26
C LYS A 1055 29.38 12.25 -36.66
N ASN A 1056 28.38 12.21 -37.52
CA ASN A 1056 28.45 12.83 -38.84
C ASN A 1056 28.18 14.33 -38.67
N PRO A 1057 29.15 15.21 -39.02
CA PRO A 1057 29.03 16.65 -38.78
C PRO A 1057 27.87 17.30 -39.56
N ALA A 1058 27.40 16.67 -40.64
CA ALA A 1058 26.29 17.20 -41.44
C ALA A 1058 24.90 16.80 -40.91
N THR A 1059 24.81 16.03 -39.81
CA THR A 1059 23.54 15.52 -39.28
C THR A 1059 22.56 16.64 -38.93
N GLY A 1060 23.01 17.69 -38.22
CA GLY A 1060 22.13 18.77 -37.79
C GLY A 1060 21.50 19.53 -38.96
N ASP A 1061 22.25 19.73 -40.03
CA ASP A 1061 21.76 20.40 -41.25
C ASP A 1061 20.82 19.47 -42.04
N ALA A 1062 21.14 18.18 -42.14
CA ALA A 1062 20.28 17.19 -42.78
C ALA A 1062 18.92 17.04 -42.06
N VAL A 1063 18.90 17.07 -40.72
CA VAL A 1063 17.67 17.04 -39.92
C VAL A 1063 16.85 18.32 -40.13
N ARG A 1064 17.49 19.49 -40.19
CA ARG A 1064 16.81 20.75 -40.48
C ARG A 1064 16.22 20.78 -41.90
N GLU A 1065 16.96 20.27 -42.89
CA GLU A 1065 16.45 20.14 -44.25
C GLU A 1065 15.25 19.19 -44.31
N LYS A 1066 15.35 18.02 -43.64
CA LYS A 1066 14.22 17.08 -43.50
C LYS A 1066 13.02 17.76 -42.85
N PHE A 1067 13.21 18.49 -41.75
CA PHE A 1067 12.14 19.22 -41.08
C PHE A 1067 11.44 20.16 -42.05
N GLY A 1068 12.19 21.01 -42.77
CA GLY A 1068 11.62 21.90 -43.79
C GLY A 1068 10.86 21.15 -44.87
N ARG A 1069 11.41 20.06 -45.42
CA ARG A 1069 10.71 19.22 -46.42
C ARG A 1069 9.40 18.65 -45.89
N ASN A 1070 9.41 18.10 -44.68
CA ASN A 1070 8.24 17.49 -44.08
C ASN A 1070 7.15 18.52 -43.74
N MET A 1071 7.54 19.71 -43.29
CA MET A 1071 6.62 20.77 -42.90
C MET A 1071 5.90 21.39 -44.12
N ARG A 1072 6.54 21.46 -45.29
CA ARG A 1072 5.95 22.04 -46.52
C ARG A 1072 4.68 21.36 -47.00
N GLY A 1073 4.36 20.16 -46.50
CA GLY A 1073 3.06 19.54 -46.73
C GLY A 1073 1.88 20.37 -46.22
N LEU A 1074 2.06 21.17 -45.15
CA LEU A 1074 0.99 21.94 -44.50
C LEU A 1074 1.38 23.37 -44.06
N PHE A 1075 2.63 23.77 -44.23
CA PHE A 1075 3.18 25.05 -43.74
C PHE A 1075 3.94 25.78 -44.84
N SER A 1076 3.84 27.11 -44.86
CA SER A 1076 4.62 27.97 -45.75
C SER A 1076 6.08 28.09 -45.26
N ASP A 1077 7.00 28.48 -46.15
CA ASP A 1077 8.41 28.70 -45.75
C ASP A 1077 8.54 29.80 -44.68
N GLU A 1078 7.66 30.81 -44.67
CA GLU A 1078 7.63 31.85 -43.63
C GLU A 1078 7.21 31.29 -42.26
N GLU A 1079 6.19 30.44 -42.22
CA GLU A 1079 5.78 29.76 -40.98
C GLU A 1079 6.88 28.81 -40.47
N ILE A 1080 7.54 28.10 -41.38
CA ILE A 1080 8.65 27.19 -41.05
C ILE A 1080 9.80 27.97 -40.42
N GLU A 1081 10.20 29.11 -41.01
CA GLU A 1081 11.25 29.95 -40.44
C GLU A 1081 10.83 30.52 -39.08
N GLY A 1082 9.57 30.96 -38.94
CA GLY A 1082 9.03 31.41 -37.66
C GLY A 1082 9.11 30.34 -36.56
N ILE A 1083 8.84 29.07 -36.89
CA ILE A 1083 9.00 27.94 -35.97
C ILE A 1083 10.47 27.69 -35.63
N LEU A 1084 11.38 27.79 -36.61
CA LEU A 1084 12.83 27.63 -36.40
C LEU A 1084 13.42 28.74 -35.51
N GLU A 1085 12.85 29.95 -35.55
CA GLU A 1085 13.21 31.02 -34.61
C GLU A 1085 12.58 30.81 -33.24
N ALA A 1086 11.28 30.48 -33.18
CA ALA A 1086 10.56 30.24 -31.93
C ALA A 1086 11.19 29.10 -31.12
N VAL A 1087 11.64 28.03 -31.79
CA VAL A 1087 12.29 26.92 -31.09
C VAL A 1087 13.61 27.32 -30.44
N LYS A 1088 14.23 28.48 -30.76
CA LYS A 1088 15.45 28.96 -30.07
C LYS A 1088 15.15 29.72 -28.77
N MET A 1089 13.89 30.05 -28.51
CA MET A 1089 13.47 30.87 -27.37
C MET A 1089 13.16 30.00 -26.15
N ASP A 1090 14.13 29.83 -25.26
CA ASP A 1090 14.02 28.93 -24.09
C ASP A 1090 12.88 29.29 -23.12
N ASP A 1091 12.57 30.58 -22.97
CA ASP A 1091 11.50 31.07 -22.10
C ASP A 1091 10.11 31.06 -22.75
N LEU A 1092 10.00 30.67 -24.02
CA LEU A 1092 8.71 30.64 -24.74
C LEU A 1092 7.74 29.68 -24.04
N GLY A 1093 6.51 30.14 -23.82
CA GLY A 1093 5.45 29.31 -23.25
C GLY A 1093 5.13 28.12 -24.16
N ILE A 1094 4.99 26.94 -23.58
CA ILE A 1094 4.76 25.71 -24.37
C ILE A 1094 3.48 25.81 -25.22
N SER A 1095 2.40 26.39 -24.68
CA SER A 1095 1.16 26.55 -25.45
C SER A 1095 1.29 27.53 -26.62
N ASP A 1096 2.09 28.57 -26.47
CA ASP A 1096 2.35 29.53 -27.54
C ASP A 1096 3.21 28.89 -28.64
N PHE A 1097 4.16 28.03 -28.28
CA PHE A 1097 4.91 27.23 -29.25
C PHE A 1097 4.01 26.24 -30.01
N VAL A 1098 3.13 25.53 -29.31
CA VAL A 1098 2.19 24.57 -29.94
C VAL A 1098 1.19 25.28 -30.84
N ASP A 1099 0.76 26.50 -30.51
CA ASP A 1099 -0.17 27.28 -31.32
C ASP A 1099 0.38 27.61 -32.71
N LEU A 1100 1.70 27.63 -32.91
CA LEU A 1100 2.35 27.77 -34.23
C LEU A 1100 2.02 26.62 -35.18
N PHE A 1101 1.64 25.45 -34.65
CA PHE A 1101 1.37 24.25 -35.44
C PHE A 1101 -0.13 23.99 -35.66
N ALA A 1102 -1.00 24.75 -35.03
CA ALA A 1102 -2.44 24.49 -35.09
C ALA A 1102 -3.06 24.95 -36.43
N ARG A 1103 -4.13 24.27 -36.85
CA ARG A 1103 -4.84 24.56 -38.12
C ARG A 1103 -6.34 24.58 -37.89
N ASP A 1104 -7.04 25.65 -38.26
CA ASP A 1104 -8.48 25.77 -37.97
C ASP A 1104 -9.39 24.98 -38.93
N ALA A 1105 -8.86 24.62 -40.11
CA ALA A 1105 -9.39 23.60 -40.99
C ALA A 1105 -8.21 22.85 -41.64
N LEU A 1106 -8.37 21.56 -41.93
CA LEU A 1106 -7.58 20.97 -43.01
C LEU A 1106 -8.11 21.62 -44.29
N GLU A 1107 -7.57 22.79 -44.66
CA GLU A 1107 -7.89 23.40 -45.95
C GLU A 1107 -7.62 22.38 -47.06
N ALA A 1108 -8.47 22.43 -48.09
CA ALA A 1108 -8.57 21.52 -49.22
C ALA A 1108 -7.33 21.50 -50.15
N ARG A 1109 -6.13 21.38 -49.59
CA ARG A 1109 -4.85 21.20 -50.28
C ARG A 1109 -4.27 19.78 -50.12
N LEU A 1110 -5.10 18.81 -49.71
CA LEU A 1110 -4.80 17.38 -49.82
C LEU A 1110 -5.50 16.78 -51.04
#